data_AF-A0A1G1A1I3-F1
#
_entry.id   AF-A0A1G1A1I3-F1
#
_cell.length_a   1.000
_cell.length_b   1.000
_cell.length_c   1.000
_cell.angle_alpha   90.00
_cell.angle_beta   90.00
_cell.angle_gamma   90.00
#
_symmetry.space_group_name_H-M   'P 1'
#
loop_
_entity.id
_entity.type
_entity.pdbx_description
1 polymer ?
#
loop_
_entity_poly.entity_id
_entity_poly.type
_entity_poly.pdbx_seq_one_letter_code
_entity_poly.pdbx_strand_id
1 'polypeptide(L)'
;MFRIQPWMILLVVAGVQPGPAADRYVRLDPTASAHPYETWDSAATNIHDAITAAGEGETVWITNGSYAVTNEIVLGSGVIIKSVNGRNVTTLRRTLASEYRLFRINHADAVLDGFTITNGYGRATTAGGSSLGGGVRLDAGTVRNCRIVGNTSRAGMEGESPNTGWGYGGGVYLTAGHLENTDVLNNIARGSGGSSSADGAGIFMDGAGTISSCTITGNYAYGTGNGQGHCGGVRIAAANGILAGSIIHGNRAASANNVAANYGGGVYLTADSVVSNCTISANRVTFWQSFGAGVYLTAGLVTDCMIVSNRAETGNSYDVNATPTGGGVYMTGGTLCNSIIARNQATQTGQIRPGATRGAGIALLGGRVEHCTITRNWGDRWGWGDGLYQTAGEVFNSIAFHNFNDTVTNYTADHVNLLQTGGTFGFSCTTNTFGLSGTSNVIGDPGFISRLTGNYRLSPGSPCIDTGTNLASIASDLDGNPRSRDGNGDAASVPDMGAYEAAPLNTGPLQVNITASPEAAFDAATVNFTARVAGADTTGITYTWDYTNDGTPDDSGTDKGSVSHTYSAPGYYTVKVTAENSAGTSIVTRVAGVRIFPSTVYMKPGGSGTFPFDTPAKATTNLQPAIDAAAPGATVLLDDGIYQLTTPAIIRRGITLTSVNGPADSFVERKAGANTRLLVVMHPDAIVERLTLRNANFQRSGMAYGGALWMSAGMVRNCVITNNLVQGLPNQPGAGGGVYMTGGTLRNNLLFRNGCRSSNSSAHGGGIHLTAGMIQNCTVVSNASEGALGSADTADTSRGGGVYATGGSASNSIVVFNWIRNPTPTVGIQISGTNRFGYSHASELATGVNGNLATVEPLFVDRLAVNFILHGDSPALDAGRDQDWMENTQDLGMTPRIQGRRVDMGAYETIIIPKGTVIIVR
;
A
#
# COMPACT_ATOMS: atom_id res chain seq x y z
N MET A 1 61.28 -53.83 -1.00
CA MET A 1 61.48 -54.52 0.29
C MET A 1 60.13 -54.67 0.96
N PHE A 2 59.65 -55.91 1.10
CA PHE A 2 58.41 -56.30 1.78
C PHE A 2 58.70 -56.73 3.23
N ARG A 3 57.78 -56.43 4.16
CA ARG A 3 57.39 -57.12 5.44
C ARG A 3 56.91 -56.05 6.44
N ILE A 4 55.61 -55.92 6.76
CA ILE A 4 54.69 -56.74 7.59
C ILE A 4 55.13 -56.88 9.05
N GLN A 5 54.26 -56.41 9.98
CA GLN A 5 53.82 -56.96 11.30
C GLN A 5 53.23 -55.82 12.18
N PRO A 6 52.39 -56.04 13.22
CA PRO A 6 51.22 -56.93 13.32
C PRO A 6 49.97 -56.34 14.04
N TRP A 7 48.78 -56.79 13.61
CA TRP A 7 47.62 -57.32 14.36
C TRP A 7 47.29 -56.76 15.77
N MET A 8 46.16 -56.05 15.86
CA MET A 8 45.43 -55.79 17.10
C MET A 8 44.10 -56.56 17.06
N ILE A 9 43.88 -57.35 18.12
CA ILE A 9 42.77 -58.29 18.31
C ILE A 9 41.46 -57.50 18.48
N LEU A 10 40.50 -57.72 17.58
CA LEU A 10 39.12 -57.25 17.71
C LEU A 10 38.29 -58.38 18.35
N LEU A 11 37.77 -58.11 19.55
CA LEU A 11 36.84 -58.98 20.26
C LEU A 11 35.52 -59.00 19.48
N VAL A 12 35.27 -60.06 18.71
CA VAL A 12 33.94 -60.30 18.11
C VAL A 12 33.02 -60.79 19.21
N VAL A 13 32.30 -59.87 19.83
CA VAL A 13 31.02 -60.22 20.47
C VAL A 13 30.08 -60.55 19.32
N ALA A 14 29.60 -61.79 19.26
CA ALA A 14 28.54 -62.19 18.36
C ALA A 14 27.27 -61.41 18.74
N GLY A 15 27.11 -60.23 18.15
CA GLY A 15 25.85 -59.54 18.11
C GLY A 15 24.88 -60.38 17.29
N VAL A 16 23.79 -60.77 17.94
CA VAL A 16 22.58 -61.29 17.30
C VAL A 16 22.28 -60.43 16.08
N GLN A 17 22.25 -61.02 14.88
CA GLN A 17 21.70 -60.36 13.70
C GLN A 17 20.26 -59.97 14.04
N PRO A 18 19.86 -58.68 13.91
CA PRO A 18 18.44 -58.38 14.02
C PRO A 18 17.74 -59.14 12.90
N GLY A 19 16.72 -59.94 13.24
CA GLY A 19 15.80 -60.49 12.26
C GLY A 19 15.19 -59.35 11.43
N PRO A 20 14.62 -59.65 10.25
CA PRO A 20 13.91 -58.62 9.48
C PRO A 20 12.90 -57.90 10.39
N ALA A 21 12.95 -56.57 10.41
CA ALA A 21 12.01 -55.74 11.16
C ALA A 21 10.59 -56.25 10.91
N ALA A 22 9.90 -56.68 11.96
CA ALA A 22 8.57 -57.22 11.82
C ALA A 22 7.64 -56.02 11.67
N ASP A 23 7.02 -55.87 10.50
CA ASP A 23 6.02 -54.83 10.29
C ASP A 23 4.79 -55.07 11.19
N ARG A 24 4.04 -54.00 11.49
CA ARG A 24 2.76 -54.05 12.20
C ARG A 24 1.64 -53.59 11.27
N TYR A 25 0.47 -54.19 11.36
CA TYR A 25 -0.64 -53.91 10.45
C TYR A 25 -1.88 -53.42 11.21
N VAL A 26 -2.59 -52.46 10.62
CA VAL A 26 -3.86 -51.90 11.15
C VAL A 26 -4.93 -51.89 10.07
N ARG A 27 -6.09 -52.48 10.36
CA ARG A 27 -7.28 -52.41 9.49
C ARG A 27 -8.56 -52.41 10.32
N LEU A 28 -9.65 -51.87 9.75
CA LEU A 28 -10.94 -51.77 10.45
C LEU A 28 -11.61 -53.13 10.69
N ASP A 29 -11.34 -54.13 9.85
CA ASP A 29 -12.06 -55.41 9.77
C ASP A 29 -11.13 -56.64 9.62
N PRO A 30 -10.18 -56.89 10.54
CA PRO A 30 -9.32 -58.06 10.47
C PRO A 30 -10.12 -59.35 10.71
N THR A 31 -9.58 -60.47 10.22
CA THR A 31 -10.20 -61.80 10.42
C THR A 31 -10.15 -62.22 11.89
N ALA A 32 -9.04 -61.95 12.57
CA ALA A 32 -8.93 -62.03 14.03
C ALA A 32 -7.79 -61.14 14.53
N SER A 33 -8.11 -60.02 15.20
CA SER A 33 -7.08 -59.14 15.74
C SER A 33 -6.24 -59.84 16.82
N ALA A 34 -4.93 -59.97 16.60
CA ALA A 34 -4.04 -60.72 17.48
C ALA A 34 -2.63 -60.13 17.54
N HIS A 35 -2.17 -59.81 18.75
CA HIS A 35 -0.79 -59.40 19.01
C HIS A 35 0.20 -60.51 18.57
N PRO A 36 1.31 -60.19 17.88
CA PRO A 36 1.92 -58.88 17.66
C PRO A 36 1.49 -58.13 16.37
N TYR A 37 0.37 -58.49 15.72
CA TYR A 37 -0.17 -57.75 14.55
C TYR A 37 0.73 -57.77 13.29
N GLU A 38 1.40 -58.89 13.02
CA GLU A 38 2.40 -59.05 11.94
C GLU A 38 1.81 -59.33 10.55
N THR A 39 0.49 -59.45 10.41
CA THR A 39 -0.17 -59.67 9.11
C THR A 39 -1.49 -58.91 9.00
N TRP A 40 -2.01 -58.73 7.78
CA TRP A 40 -3.34 -58.14 7.56
C TRP A 40 -4.49 -58.94 8.20
N ASP A 41 -4.34 -60.25 8.35
CA ASP A 41 -5.33 -61.11 9.00
C ASP A 41 -5.33 -60.94 10.53
N SER A 42 -4.14 -60.76 11.11
CA SER A 42 -3.93 -60.57 12.55
C SER A 42 -3.92 -59.11 12.98
N ALA A 43 -4.14 -58.17 12.05
CA ALA A 43 -3.95 -56.73 12.25
C ALA A 43 -4.71 -56.14 13.46
N ALA A 44 -4.14 -55.08 14.03
CA ALA A 44 -4.80 -54.30 15.07
C ALA A 44 -6.04 -53.59 14.50
N THR A 45 -7.10 -53.47 15.30
CA THR A 45 -8.30 -52.69 14.93
C THR A 45 -8.16 -51.19 15.25
N ASN A 46 -7.12 -50.82 16.00
CA ASN A 46 -6.79 -49.43 16.32
C ASN A 46 -5.28 -49.20 16.23
N ILE A 47 -4.91 -47.93 16.06
CA ILE A 47 -3.54 -47.52 15.76
C ILE A 47 -2.64 -47.57 17.00
N HIS A 48 -3.19 -47.30 18.19
CA HIS A 48 -2.43 -47.29 19.45
C HIS A 48 -1.85 -48.67 19.77
N ASP A 49 -2.62 -49.74 19.55
CA ASP A 49 -2.17 -51.11 19.80
C ASP A 49 -0.99 -51.50 18.89
N ALA A 50 -1.07 -51.14 17.60
CA ALA A 50 0.01 -51.43 16.66
C ALA A 50 1.27 -50.60 16.93
N ILE A 51 1.13 -49.33 17.32
CA ILE A 51 2.28 -48.49 17.72
C ILE A 51 2.94 -49.05 18.98
N THR A 52 2.16 -49.49 19.95
CA THR A 52 2.68 -50.07 21.21
C THR A 52 3.44 -51.38 20.96
N ALA A 53 3.01 -52.16 19.96
CA ALA A 53 3.67 -53.40 19.56
C ALA A 53 4.90 -53.18 18.65
N ALA A 54 5.10 -51.98 18.09
CA ALA A 54 6.19 -51.67 17.17
C ALA A 54 7.47 -51.26 17.92
N GLY A 55 8.60 -51.78 17.48
CA GLY A 55 9.94 -51.35 17.88
C GLY A 55 10.46 -50.14 17.10
N GLU A 56 11.60 -49.58 17.52
CA GLU A 56 12.28 -48.52 16.78
C GLU A 56 12.67 -48.98 15.37
N GLY A 57 12.39 -48.14 14.37
CA GLY A 57 12.63 -48.42 12.95
C GLY A 57 11.58 -49.30 12.28
N GLU A 58 10.66 -49.92 13.02
CA GLU A 58 9.59 -50.75 12.45
C GLU A 58 8.50 -49.90 11.79
N THR A 59 7.83 -50.47 10.77
CA THR A 59 6.73 -49.81 10.07
C THR A 59 5.38 -50.34 10.53
N VAL A 60 4.49 -49.43 10.90
CA VAL A 60 3.07 -49.66 11.13
C VAL A 60 2.30 -49.30 9.85
N TRP A 61 1.85 -50.31 9.10
CA TRP A 61 1.05 -50.16 7.89
C TRP A 61 -0.43 -50.04 8.21
N ILE A 62 -1.06 -49.00 7.66
CA ILE A 62 -2.49 -48.73 7.84
C ILE A 62 -3.18 -48.78 6.48
N THR A 63 -4.12 -49.72 6.31
CA THR A 63 -4.88 -49.86 5.05
C THR A 63 -5.99 -48.80 4.93
N ASN A 64 -6.68 -48.78 3.80
CA ASN A 64 -7.72 -47.80 3.48
C ASN A 64 -8.83 -47.79 4.54
N GLY A 65 -9.37 -46.60 4.81
CA GLY A 65 -10.47 -46.46 5.74
C GLY A 65 -10.48 -45.13 6.48
N SER A 66 -11.53 -44.93 7.27
CA SER A 66 -11.66 -43.81 8.19
C SER A 66 -11.52 -44.34 9.62
N TYR A 67 -10.37 -44.08 10.23
CA TYR A 67 -10.03 -44.54 11.57
C TYR A 67 -10.39 -43.46 12.58
N ALA A 68 -11.23 -43.84 13.53
CA ALA A 68 -11.55 -43.01 14.68
C ALA A 68 -10.37 -43.05 15.66
N VAL A 69 -9.76 -41.90 15.89
CA VAL A 69 -8.71 -41.72 16.90
C VAL A 69 -9.41 -41.26 18.17
N THR A 70 -9.33 -42.01 19.27
CA THR A 70 -10.07 -41.75 20.53
C THR A 70 -9.30 -40.92 21.56
N ASN A 71 -8.00 -40.80 21.38
CA ASN A 71 -7.07 -40.04 22.21
C ASN A 71 -5.84 -39.67 21.36
N GLU A 72 -5.05 -38.70 21.82
CA GLU A 72 -3.82 -38.26 21.15
C GLU A 72 -2.90 -39.46 20.84
N ILE A 73 -2.34 -39.49 19.63
CA ILE A 73 -1.31 -40.45 19.21
C ILE A 73 0.05 -39.79 19.44
N VAL A 74 0.88 -40.41 20.27
CA VAL A 74 2.23 -39.91 20.60
C VAL A 74 3.28 -40.83 19.97
N LEU A 75 4.13 -40.26 19.10
CA LEU A 75 5.29 -40.96 18.53
C LEU A 75 6.56 -40.57 19.30
N GLY A 76 6.73 -41.22 20.44
CA GLY A 76 7.87 -41.05 21.35
C GLY A 76 9.09 -41.92 21.05
N SER A 77 8.97 -42.85 20.11
CA SER A 77 10.03 -43.73 19.60
C SER A 77 10.16 -43.59 18.08
N GLY A 78 11.25 -44.09 17.50
CA GLY A 78 11.54 -44.04 16.06
C GLY A 78 10.65 -44.93 15.17
N VAL A 79 9.35 -44.97 15.42
CA VAL A 79 8.38 -45.77 14.64
C VAL A 79 7.94 -45.03 13.38
N ILE A 80 7.78 -45.77 12.28
CA ILE A 80 7.25 -45.26 11.02
C ILE A 80 5.78 -45.67 10.91
N ILE A 81 4.85 -44.72 10.85
CA ILE A 81 3.45 -45.01 10.52
C ILE A 81 3.18 -44.61 9.07
N LYS A 82 2.61 -45.54 8.29
CA LYS A 82 2.43 -45.35 6.85
C LYS A 82 1.09 -45.85 6.33
N SER A 83 0.43 -45.00 5.56
CA SER A 83 -0.75 -45.40 4.79
C SER A 83 -0.33 -46.25 3.59
N VAL A 84 -1.05 -47.34 3.34
CA VAL A 84 -0.77 -48.23 2.19
C VAL A 84 -1.00 -47.50 0.85
N ASN A 85 -2.10 -46.76 0.73
CA ASN A 85 -2.53 -46.11 -0.52
C ASN A 85 -2.62 -44.58 -0.40
N GLY A 86 -1.95 -44.00 0.59
CA GLY A 86 -1.79 -42.56 0.75
C GLY A 86 -3.03 -41.81 1.26
N ARG A 87 -2.89 -40.48 1.30
CA ARG A 87 -3.78 -39.56 2.04
C ARG A 87 -5.21 -39.50 1.50
N ASN A 88 -5.43 -39.88 0.24
CA ASN A 88 -6.74 -39.77 -0.41
C ASN A 88 -7.76 -40.82 0.07
N VAL A 89 -7.28 -41.93 0.66
CA VAL A 89 -8.15 -43.06 1.05
C VAL A 89 -7.97 -43.50 2.51
N THR A 90 -7.00 -42.92 3.23
CA THR A 90 -6.74 -43.23 4.64
C THR A 90 -6.88 -41.96 5.48
N THR A 91 -7.95 -41.90 6.26
CA THR A 91 -8.32 -40.74 7.08
C THR A 91 -8.24 -41.09 8.56
N LEU A 92 -7.52 -40.25 9.30
CA LEU A 92 -7.43 -40.26 10.76
C LEU A 92 -8.22 -39.07 11.29
N ARG A 93 -9.24 -39.33 12.11
CA ARG A 93 -10.13 -38.27 12.60
C ARG A 93 -10.43 -38.41 14.08
N ARG A 94 -10.49 -37.27 14.76
CA ARG A 94 -11.00 -37.18 16.13
C ARG A 94 -12.46 -37.61 16.19
N THR A 95 -12.85 -38.30 17.26
CA THR A 95 -14.27 -38.48 17.62
C THR A 95 -14.80 -37.22 18.30
N LEU A 96 -16.07 -36.85 18.08
CA LEU A 96 -16.62 -35.61 18.63
C LEU A 96 -16.80 -35.62 20.17
N ALA A 97 -16.51 -36.75 20.84
CA ALA A 97 -16.74 -36.95 22.26
C ALA A 97 -15.79 -36.15 23.18
N SER A 98 -14.55 -35.90 22.75
CA SER A 98 -13.55 -35.16 23.55
C SER A 98 -12.68 -34.26 22.68
N GLU A 99 -12.17 -33.16 23.23
CA GLU A 99 -11.34 -32.19 22.51
C GLU A 99 -9.84 -32.47 22.71
N TYR A 100 -9.18 -33.00 21.68
CA TYR A 100 -7.74 -33.30 21.67
C TYR A 100 -7.14 -33.16 20.27
N ARG A 101 -5.85 -32.84 20.21
CA ARG A 101 -5.07 -32.90 18.97
C ARG A 101 -4.86 -34.36 18.56
N LEU A 102 -4.66 -34.63 17.27
CA LEU A 102 -4.50 -36.02 16.80
C LEU A 102 -3.10 -36.56 17.07
N PHE A 103 -2.07 -35.78 16.77
CA PHE A 103 -0.70 -36.25 16.80
C PHE A 103 0.22 -35.36 17.61
N ARG A 104 1.12 -36.00 18.36
CA ARG A 104 2.35 -35.42 18.86
C ARG A 104 3.52 -36.30 18.43
N ILE A 105 4.48 -35.71 17.74
CA ILE A 105 5.68 -36.40 17.26
C ILE A 105 6.86 -35.75 17.94
N ASN A 106 7.58 -36.50 18.77
CA ASN A 106 8.66 -35.97 19.62
C ASN A 106 9.93 -36.82 19.58
N HIS A 107 10.05 -37.73 18.60
CA HIS A 107 11.24 -38.50 18.32
C HIS A 107 11.81 -38.16 16.94
N ALA A 108 13.13 -38.02 16.83
CA ALA A 108 13.81 -37.57 15.60
C ALA A 108 13.63 -38.53 14.42
N ASP A 109 13.58 -39.83 14.68
CA ASP A 109 13.40 -40.86 13.66
C ASP A 109 11.94 -41.26 13.41
N ALA A 110 10.98 -40.66 14.12
CA ALA A 110 9.56 -40.96 13.90
C ALA A 110 9.09 -40.37 12.56
N VAL A 111 8.30 -41.15 11.82
CA VAL A 111 7.77 -40.74 10.52
C VAL A 111 6.26 -40.95 10.45
N LEU A 112 5.54 -39.92 10.00
CA LEU A 112 4.12 -39.99 9.66
C LEU A 112 3.95 -39.76 8.15
N ASP A 113 3.48 -40.79 7.42
CA ASP A 113 3.50 -40.79 5.96
C ASP A 113 2.14 -41.17 5.34
N GLY A 114 1.55 -40.23 4.59
CA GLY A 114 0.45 -40.56 3.68
C GLY A 114 -0.96 -40.53 4.29
N PHE A 115 -1.25 -39.69 5.27
CA PHE A 115 -2.58 -39.65 5.93
C PHE A 115 -3.35 -38.35 5.68
N THR A 116 -4.67 -38.44 5.62
CA THR A 116 -5.54 -37.28 5.91
C THR A 116 -5.77 -37.21 7.42
N ILE A 117 -5.45 -36.07 8.03
CA ILE A 117 -5.54 -35.79 9.48
C ILE A 117 -6.57 -34.67 9.65
N THR A 118 -7.70 -34.96 10.29
CA THR A 118 -8.82 -34.02 10.35
C THR A 118 -9.58 -34.02 11.66
N ASN A 119 -10.34 -32.95 11.89
CA ASN A 119 -11.19 -32.72 13.05
C ASN A 119 -10.42 -32.70 14.39
N GLY A 120 -9.10 -32.50 14.35
CA GLY A 120 -8.28 -32.30 15.54
C GLY A 120 -8.62 -31.01 16.25
N TYR A 121 -8.52 -31.03 17.58
CA TYR A 121 -8.87 -29.90 18.43
C TYR A 121 -7.82 -29.69 19.51
N GLY A 122 -6.92 -28.74 19.28
CA GLY A 122 -5.99 -28.26 20.29
C GLY A 122 -6.74 -27.35 21.27
N ARG A 123 -6.71 -27.69 22.56
CA ARG A 123 -7.32 -26.90 23.63
C ARG A 123 -6.32 -26.62 24.74
N ALA A 124 -6.30 -25.37 25.20
CA ALA A 124 -5.54 -25.00 26.40
C ALA A 124 -6.18 -25.61 27.66
N THR A 125 -5.33 -26.05 28.59
CA THR A 125 -5.74 -26.71 29.83
C THR A 125 -5.80 -25.77 31.04
N THR A 126 -5.61 -24.46 30.83
CA THR A 126 -5.70 -23.41 31.87
C THR A 126 -6.36 -22.14 31.30
N ALA A 127 -7.00 -21.36 32.17
CA ALA A 127 -7.44 -20.00 31.84
C ALA A 127 -6.23 -19.15 31.44
N GLY A 128 -6.27 -18.51 30.26
CA GLY A 128 -5.13 -17.78 29.69
C GLY A 128 -4.02 -18.65 29.09
N GLY A 129 -4.16 -19.99 29.09
CA GLY A 129 -3.20 -20.90 28.47
C GLY A 129 -3.24 -20.88 26.94
N SER A 130 -2.13 -21.30 26.32
CA SER A 130 -1.99 -21.41 24.86
C SER A 130 -2.26 -22.83 24.36
N SER A 131 -2.85 -22.94 23.17
CA SER A 131 -3.01 -24.20 22.46
C SER A 131 -1.93 -24.36 21.38
N LEU A 132 -1.39 -25.57 21.23
CA LEU A 132 -0.19 -25.87 20.43
C LEU A 132 -0.51 -26.95 19.38
N GLY A 133 -1.06 -26.58 18.23
CA GLY A 133 -1.39 -27.56 17.19
C GLY A 133 -2.79 -28.12 17.36
N GLY A 134 -3.66 -27.91 16.37
CA GLY A 134 -4.97 -28.56 16.32
C GLY A 134 -4.91 -29.97 15.74
N GLY A 135 -4.15 -30.15 14.66
CA GLY A 135 -3.94 -31.46 14.04
C GLY A 135 -2.70 -32.16 14.58
N VAL A 136 -1.54 -31.52 14.38
CA VAL A 136 -0.21 -32.10 14.65
C VAL A 136 0.63 -31.14 15.49
N ARG A 137 1.30 -31.69 16.50
CA ARG A 137 2.43 -31.05 17.16
C ARG A 137 3.71 -31.80 16.78
N LEU A 138 4.62 -31.10 16.10
CA LEU A 138 5.89 -31.63 15.60
C LEU A 138 7.04 -31.06 16.44
N ASP A 139 7.44 -31.80 17.48
CA ASP A 139 8.58 -31.45 18.32
C ASP A 139 9.90 -31.99 17.73
N ALA A 140 9.85 -33.08 16.95
CA ALA A 140 10.93 -33.68 16.17
C ALA A 140 10.34 -34.67 15.13
N GLY A 141 11.14 -35.26 14.25
CA GLY A 141 10.66 -36.27 13.29
C GLY A 141 10.20 -35.71 11.95
N THR A 142 9.55 -36.54 11.15
CA THR A 142 9.10 -36.20 9.80
C THR A 142 7.60 -36.43 9.60
N VAL A 143 6.91 -35.42 9.08
CA VAL A 143 5.54 -35.55 8.56
C VAL A 143 5.60 -35.30 7.06
N ARG A 144 5.20 -36.30 6.27
CA ARG A 144 5.25 -36.17 4.81
C ARG A 144 4.07 -36.79 4.09
N ASN A 145 3.83 -36.31 2.86
CA ASN A 145 2.77 -36.81 1.97
C ASN A 145 1.36 -36.79 2.63
N CYS A 146 1.16 -35.94 3.63
CA CYS A 146 -0.05 -35.90 4.44
C CYS A 146 -1.02 -34.80 3.97
N ARG A 147 -2.25 -34.82 4.47
CA ARG A 147 -3.21 -33.72 4.36
C ARG A 147 -3.76 -33.40 5.74
N ILE A 148 -3.38 -32.24 6.27
CA ILE A 148 -3.80 -31.74 7.59
C ILE A 148 -4.91 -30.72 7.34
N VAL A 149 -6.16 -31.15 7.54
CA VAL A 149 -7.34 -30.39 7.07
C VAL A 149 -8.43 -30.22 8.12
N GLY A 150 -8.96 -29.00 8.25
CA GLY A 150 -10.13 -28.73 9.09
C GLY A 150 -9.88 -28.96 10.58
N ASN A 151 -8.64 -28.75 11.04
CA ASN A 151 -8.28 -28.84 12.45
C ASN A 151 -8.39 -27.46 13.11
N THR A 152 -8.60 -27.45 14.43
CA THR A 152 -8.76 -26.21 15.20
C THR A 152 -7.78 -26.17 16.36
N SER A 153 -7.10 -25.04 16.54
CA SER A 153 -6.36 -24.71 17.76
C SER A 153 -7.08 -23.54 18.43
N ARG A 154 -7.59 -23.75 19.65
CA ARG A 154 -8.36 -22.74 20.40
C ARG A 154 -7.59 -22.31 21.64
N ALA A 155 -7.31 -21.00 21.73
CA ALA A 155 -6.72 -20.38 22.91
C ALA A 155 -7.60 -20.60 24.15
N GLY A 156 -7.05 -20.62 25.36
CA GLY A 156 -7.79 -20.52 26.64
C GLY A 156 -8.95 -21.51 26.88
N MET A 157 -9.68 -21.30 27.98
CA MET A 157 -10.91 -22.03 28.31
C MET A 157 -12.14 -21.14 28.09
N GLU A 158 -13.18 -21.69 27.48
CA GLU A 158 -14.45 -20.99 27.29
C GLU A 158 -15.15 -20.73 28.64
N GLY A 159 -15.58 -19.49 28.86
CA GLY A 159 -16.28 -19.07 30.09
C GLY A 159 -15.38 -18.60 31.24
N GLU A 160 -14.06 -18.70 31.11
CA GLU A 160 -13.08 -18.32 32.13
C GLU A 160 -12.45 -16.94 31.82
N SER A 161 -12.20 -16.10 32.83
CA SER A 161 -11.62 -14.74 32.70
C SER A 161 -10.47 -14.54 33.70
N PRO A 162 -9.36 -13.88 33.32
CA PRO A 162 -9.08 -13.25 32.03
C PRO A 162 -8.59 -14.25 30.98
N ASN A 163 -9.06 -14.07 29.75
CA ASN A 163 -8.71 -14.96 28.66
C ASN A 163 -7.76 -14.26 27.68
N THR A 164 -6.45 -14.40 27.95
CA THR A 164 -5.34 -13.77 27.20
C THR A 164 -4.46 -14.81 26.48
N GLY A 165 -4.99 -16.03 26.27
CA GLY A 165 -4.24 -17.12 25.67
C GLY A 165 -4.04 -16.98 24.17
N TRP A 166 -3.22 -17.87 23.60
CA TRP A 166 -2.90 -17.87 22.17
C TRP A 166 -3.28 -19.21 21.52
N GLY A 167 -3.97 -19.14 20.38
CA GLY A 167 -4.19 -20.30 19.52
C GLY A 167 -3.07 -20.39 18.50
N TYR A 168 -2.11 -21.31 18.69
CA TYR A 168 -1.02 -21.52 17.76
C TYR A 168 -1.28 -22.73 16.89
N GLY A 169 -1.04 -22.61 15.57
CA GLY A 169 -0.99 -23.76 14.68
C GLY A 169 -2.32 -24.49 14.58
N GLY A 170 -3.34 -23.91 13.95
CA GLY A 170 -4.61 -24.63 13.73
C GLY A 170 -4.40 -26.00 13.10
N GLY A 171 -3.51 -26.08 12.10
CA GLY A 171 -3.03 -27.33 11.53
C GLY A 171 -1.85 -27.90 12.31
N VAL A 172 -0.72 -27.18 12.28
CA VAL A 172 0.57 -27.67 12.79
C VAL A 172 1.22 -26.67 13.74
N TYR A 173 1.70 -27.17 14.89
CA TYR A 173 2.68 -26.48 15.73
C TYR A 173 4.02 -27.20 15.61
N LEU A 174 5.08 -26.47 15.30
CA LEU A 174 6.38 -27.05 14.94
C LEU A 174 7.50 -26.37 15.72
N THR A 175 8.28 -27.13 16.50
CA THR A 175 9.48 -26.63 17.20
C THR A 175 10.78 -27.18 16.62
N ALA A 176 10.72 -28.33 15.96
CA ALA A 176 11.80 -28.88 15.14
C ALA A 176 11.21 -29.91 14.15
N GLY A 177 12.08 -30.61 13.41
CA GLY A 177 11.67 -31.66 12.47
C GLY A 177 11.28 -31.14 11.09
N HIS A 178 10.72 -32.03 10.27
CA HIS A 178 10.48 -31.82 8.85
C HIS A 178 9.00 -31.99 8.50
N LEU A 179 8.42 -30.98 7.86
CA LEU A 179 7.11 -31.04 7.22
C LEU A 179 7.29 -30.94 5.71
N GLU A 180 7.04 -32.05 5.00
CA GLU A 180 7.40 -32.16 3.58
C GLU A 180 6.20 -32.61 2.74
N ASN A 181 6.03 -32.07 1.53
CA ASN A 181 5.00 -32.50 0.59
C ASN A 181 3.59 -32.67 1.20
N THR A 182 3.21 -31.75 2.09
CA THR A 182 2.00 -31.87 2.91
C THR A 182 1.03 -30.74 2.60
N ASP A 183 -0.25 -31.10 2.50
CA ASP A 183 -1.34 -30.14 2.31
C ASP A 183 -1.85 -29.68 3.68
N VAL A 184 -1.73 -28.40 4.02
CA VAL A 184 -2.24 -27.81 5.26
C VAL A 184 -3.42 -26.90 4.91
N LEU A 185 -4.64 -27.43 5.04
CA LEU A 185 -5.84 -26.86 4.41
C LEU A 185 -6.92 -26.49 5.42
N ASN A 186 -7.50 -25.29 5.30
CA ASN A 186 -8.72 -24.90 6.01
C ASN A 186 -8.67 -25.12 7.53
N ASN A 187 -7.49 -24.99 8.14
CA ASN A 187 -7.33 -25.09 9.58
C ASN A 187 -7.58 -23.72 10.23
N ILE A 188 -7.99 -23.75 11.50
CA ILE A 188 -8.43 -22.56 12.22
C ILE A 188 -7.59 -22.40 13.49
N ALA A 189 -6.98 -21.23 13.66
CA ALA A 189 -6.53 -20.76 14.97
C ALA A 189 -7.54 -19.74 15.49
N ARG A 190 -8.04 -19.91 16.71
CA ARG A 190 -9.14 -19.09 17.25
C ARG A 190 -8.94 -18.70 18.70
N GLY A 191 -9.28 -17.45 19.04
CA GLY A 191 -9.50 -17.03 20.43
C GLY A 191 -10.76 -17.69 21.06
N SER A 192 -10.81 -17.84 22.39
CA SER A 192 -11.96 -18.46 23.10
C SER A 192 -12.93 -17.47 23.76
N GLY A 193 -12.85 -16.17 23.43
CA GLY A 193 -13.53 -15.10 24.16
C GLY A 193 -12.51 -14.26 24.95
N GLY A 194 -12.87 -13.07 25.41
CA GLY A 194 -11.88 -12.12 25.96
C GLY A 194 -10.79 -11.75 24.94
N SER A 195 -9.68 -11.14 25.39
CA SER A 195 -8.58 -10.61 24.56
C SER A 195 -7.55 -11.67 24.16
N SER A 196 -7.98 -12.73 23.48
CA SER A 196 -7.15 -13.87 23.05
C SER A 196 -6.71 -13.77 21.59
N SER A 197 -5.43 -14.07 21.33
CA SER A 197 -4.82 -14.00 19.99
C SER A 197 -4.83 -15.34 19.26
N ALA A 198 -4.69 -15.30 17.94
CA ALA A 198 -4.62 -16.47 17.07
C ALA A 198 -3.52 -16.29 16.02
N ASP A 199 -2.69 -17.31 15.86
CA ASP A 199 -1.41 -17.21 15.18
C ASP A 199 -1.09 -18.45 14.33
N GLY A 200 -0.67 -18.23 13.08
CA GLY A 200 -0.17 -19.30 12.22
C GLY A 200 -1.22 -20.40 12.05
N ALA A 201 -2.43 -20.04 11.59
CA ALA A 201 -3.56 -20.97 11.57
C ALA A 201 -3.27 -22.23 10.75
N GLY A 202 -2.52 -22.12 9.66
CA GLY A 202 -1.93 -23.27 9.00
C GLY A 202 -0.81 -23.85 9.86
N ILE A 203 0.29 -23.11 9.99
CA ILE A 203 1.50 -23.56 10.67
C ILE A 203 2.06 -22.45 11.57
N PHE A 204 2.40 -22.80 12.80
CA PHE A 204 3.21 -21.99 13.70
C PHE A 204 4.54 -22.69 13.96
N MET A 205 5.64 -22.06 13.58
CA MET A 205 7.01 -22.51 13.78
C MET A 205 7.67 -21.71 14.90
N ASP A 206 8.04 -22.39 15.98
CA ASP A 206 8.64 -21.84 17.20
C ASP A 206 10.05 -22.41 17.47
N GLY A 207 10.68 -23.00 16.46
CA GLY A 207 12.06 -23.45 16.53
C GLY A 207 12.63 -23.78 15.15
N ALA A 208 13.79 -24.43 15.11
CA ALA A 208 14.60 -24.62 13.91
C ALA A 208 14.16 -25.83 13.06
N GLY A 209 12.90 -25.86 12.61
CA GLY A 209 12.43 -26.91 11.71
C GLY A 209 12.27 -26.46 10.26
N THR A 210 11.96 -27.41 9.40
CA THR A 210 11.91 -27.23 7.94
C THR A 210 10.52 -27.52 7.40
N ILE A 211 9.99 -26.61 6.59
CA ILE A 211 8.77 -26.79 5.81
C ILE A 211 9.17 -26.75 4.34
N SER A 212 8.91 -27.83 3.60
CA SER A 212 9.30 -27.92 2.19
C SER A 212 8.18 -28.50 1.32
N SER A 213 8.04 -27.96 0.10
CA SER A 213 7.11 -28.47 -0.92
C SER A 213 5.66 -28.61 -0.43
N CYS A 214 5.23 -27.75 0.48
CA CYS A 214 3.91 -27.83 1.10
C CYS A 214 2.90 -26.93 0.41
N THR A 215 1.62 -27.29 0.49
CA THR A 215 0.50 -26.43 0.07
C THR A 215 -0.28 -25.97 1.29
N ILE A 216 -0.13 -24.71 1.68
CA ILE A 216 -0.79 -24.10 2.85
C ILE A 216 -1.91 -23.18 2.37
N THR A 217 -3.17 -23.62 2.47
CA THR A 217 -4.29 -22.93 1.82
C THR A 217 -5.54 -22.81 2.67
N GLY A 218 -6.21 -21.64 2.59
CA GLY A 218 -7.54 -21.43 3.18
C GLY A 218 -7.56 -21.43 4.71
N ASN A 219 -6.40 -21.36 5.37
CA ASN A 219 -6.31 -21.37 6.82
C ASN A 219 -6.70 -19.99 7.38
N TYR A 220 -7.31 -19.98 8.58
CA TYR A 220 -7.91 -18.78 9.15
C TYR A 220 -7.49 -18.54 10.60
N ALA A 221 -6.75 -17.45 10.81
CA ALA A 221 -6.42 -16.94 12.14
C ALA A 221 -7.46 -15.88 12.57
N TYR A 222 -8.15 -16.13 13.68
CA TYR A 222 -9.20 -15.25 14.19
C TYR A 222 -9.02 -14.88 15.67
N GLY A 223 -8.59 -13.64 15.92
CA GLY A 223 -8.49 -13.06 17.25
C GLY A 223 -9.85 -12.64 17.82
N THR A 224 -10.05 -12.75 19.13
CA THR A 224 -11.28 -12.33 19.82
C THR A 224 -10.99 -11.24 20.85
N GLY A 225 -12.01 -10.46 21.25
CA GLY A 225 -11.81 -9.36 22.21
C GLY A 225 -10.79 -8.35 21.68
N ASN A 226 -9.83 -7.94 22.53
CA ASN A 226 -8.69 -7.12 22.09
C ASN A 226 -7.49 -7.95 21.58
N GLY A 227 -7.67 -9.26 21.40
CA GLY A 227 -6.63 -10.14 20.88
C GLY A 227 -6.45 -10.00 19.37
N GLN A 228 -5.28 -10.39 18.89
CA GLN A 228 -4.85 -10.18 17.50
C GLN A 228 -5.01 -11.44 16.66
N GLY A 229 -5.29 -11.27 15.38
CA GLY A 229 -5.24 -12.32 14.38
C GLY A 229 -3.98 -12.14 13.55
N HIS A 230 -3.01 -13.01 13.76
CA HIS A 230 -1.78 -13.00 12.98
C HIS A 230 -1.70 -14.22 12.08
N CYS A 231 -1.38 -13.99 10.82
CA CYS A 231 -0.97 -15.02 9.89
C CYS A 231 -1.89 -16.24 9.77
N GLY A 232 -2.76 -16.21 8.76
CA GLY A 232 -3.53 -17.39 8.39
C GLY A 232 -2.62 -18.52 7.92
N GLY A 233 -1.54 -18.22 7.18
CA GLY A 233 -0.64 -19.21 6.61
C GLY A 233 0.42 -19.73 7.59
N VAL A 234 1.65 -19.22 7.47
CA VAL A 234 2.84 -19.70 8.20
C VAL A 234 3.47 -18.58 9.02
N ARG A 235 3.50 -18.75 10.35
CA ARG A 235 4.28 -17.88 11.24
C ARG A 235 5.60 -18.56 11.62
N ILE A 236 6.70 -17.84 11.48
CA ILE A 236 8.06 -18.26 11.86
C ILE A 236 8.57 -17.31 12.93
N ALA A 237 8.53 -17.76 14.18
CA ALA A 237 8.82 -16.95 15.37
C ALA A 237 10.24 -17.15 15.91
N ALA A 238 10.91 -18.26 15.55
CA ALA A 238 12.26 -18.59 15.99
C ALA A 238 13.27 -18.55 14.84
N ALA A 239 14.55 -18.44 15.19
CA ALA A 239 15.66 -18.41 14.23
C ALA A 239 15.99 -19.80 13.66
N ASN A 240 16.68 -19.83 12.52
CA ASN A 240 17.11 -21.04 11.80
C ASN A 240 15.96 -21.91 11.25
N GLY A 241 14.75 -21.37 11.19
CA GLY A 241 13.62 -22.00 10.50
C GLY A 241 13.76 -21.87 9.00
N ILE A 242 13.28 -22.87 8.26
CA ILE A 242 13.31 -22.88 6.80
C ILE A 242 11.90 -23.13 6.25
N LEU A 243 11.44 -22.25 5.36
CA LEU A 243 10.26 -22.44 4.53
C LEU A 243 10.67 -22.37 3.06
N ALA A 244 10.62 -23.50 2.35
CA ALA A 244 11.14 -23.61 0.99
C ALA A 244 10.14 -24.25 0.02
N GLY A 245 10.12 -23.78 -1.24
CA GLY A 245 9.44 -24.48 -2.34
C GLY A 245 7.93 -24.65 -2.15
N SER A 246 7.30 -23.80 -1.34
CA SER A 246 5.92 -24.02 -0.86
C SER A 246 4.94 -23.00 -1.45
N ILE A 247 3.67 -23.42 -1.52
CA ILE A 247 2.55 -22.58 -1.96
C ILE A 247 1.77 -22.12 -0.74
N ILE A 248 1.70 -20.82 -0.51
CA ILE A 248 0.95 -20.19 0.58
C ILE A 248 -0.17 -19.36 -0.05
N HIS A 249 -1.37 -19.92 -0.11
CA HIS A 249 -2.46 -19.38 -0.92
C HIS A 249 -3.76 -19.13 -0.14
N GLY A 250 -4.39 -17.97 -0.31
CA GLY A 250 -5.77 -17.76 0.14
C GLY A 250 -5.97 -17.85 1.67
N ASN A 251 -4.91 -17.66 2.45
CA ASN A 251 -4.99 -17.69 3.91
C ASN A 251 -5.45 -16.33 4.46
N ARG A 252 -6.10 -16.34 5.62
CA ARG A 252 -6.74 -15.15 6.18
C ARG A 252 -6.36 -14.90 7.64
N ALA A 253 -6.15 -13.62 7.98
CA ALA A 253 -6.06 -13.15 9.35
C ALA A 253 -7.08 -12.04 9.62
N ALA A 254 -7.84 -12.15 10.72
CA ALA A 254 -8.84 -11.16 11.15
C ALA A 254 -9.05 -11.18 12.66
N SER A 255 -9.73 -10.15 13.20
CA SER A 255 -10.08 -10.05 14.63
C SER A 255 -11.48 -9.48 14.84
N ALA A 256 -12.07 -9.73 16.01
CA ALA A 256 -13.42 -9.33 16.37
C ALA A 256 -13.60 -7.83 16.69
N ASN A 257 -12.70 -7.22 17.49
CA ASN A 257 -12.86 -5.83 17.97
C ASN A 257 -11.66 -4.95 17.57
N ASN A 258 -11.88 -3.63 17.52
CA ASN A 258 -11.09 -2.59 16.83
C ASN A 258 -9.82 -2.10 17.56
N VAL A 259 -9.18 -2.90 18.42
CA VAL A 259 -8.16 -2.39 19.35
C VAL A 259 -6.72 -2.67 18.92
N ALA A 260 -6.43 -3.82 18.31
CA ALA A 260 -5.05 -4.25 18.03
C ALA A 260 -4.88 -4.72 16.59
N ALA A 261 -3.81 -4.29 15.93
CA ALA A 261 -3.58 -4.54 14.51
C ALA A 261 -3.37 -6.03 14.17
N ASN A 262 -3.59 -6.36 12.89
CA ASN A 262 -3.38 -7.70 12.35
C ASN A 262 -2.24 -7.71 11.31
N TYR A 263 -1.49 -8.82 11.29
CA TYR A 263 -0.24 -8.94 10.53
C TYR A 263 -0.20 -10.24 9.70
N GLY A 264 0.48 -10.19 8.55
CA GLY A 264 1.14 -11.36 7.96
C GLY A 264 0.22 -12.41 7.35
N GLY A 265 -0.83 -12.04 6.60
CA GLY A 265 -1.89 -12.96 6.13
C GLY A 265 -1.39 -14.29 5.55
N GLY A 266 -0.33 -14.24 4.73
CA GLY A 266 0.39 -15.41 4.20
C GLY A 266 1.53 -15.87 5.12
N VAL A 267 2.57 -15.04 5.26
CA VAL A 267 3.76 -15.35 6.05
C VAL A 267 4.05 -14.24 7.05
N TYR A 268 4.39 -14.63 8.29
CA TYR A 268 4.86 -13.71 9.32
C TYR A 268 6.21 -14.18 9.84
N LEU A 269 7.27 -13.46 9.47
CA LEU A 269 8.66 -13.77 9.75
C LEU A 269 9.27 -12.71 10.69
N THR A 270 9.57 -13.11 11.93
CA THR A 270 10.09 -12.19 12.96
C THR A 270 11.51 -12.47 13.43
N ALA A 271 12.07 -13.60 13.03
CA ALA A 271 13.38 -14.08 13.46
C ALA A 271 14.28 -14.36 12.26
N ASP A 272 15.56 -14.60 12.53
CA ASP A 272 16.56 -14.86 11.51
C ASP A 272 16.39 -16.26 10.90
N SER A 273 15.46 -16.35 9.95
CA SER A 273 15.00 -17.57 9.29
C SER A 273 14.81 -17.30 7.80
N VAL A 274 14.75 -18.37 6.99
CA VAL A 274 14.77 -18.27 5.52
C VAL A 274 13.43 -18.70 4.93
N VAL A 275 12.87 -17.85 4.09
CA VAL A 275 11.74 -18.16 3.21
C VAL A 275 12.25 -18.09 1.77
N SER A 276 12.26 -19.22 1.06
CA SER A 276 12.81 -19.29 -0.29
C SER A 276 11.93 -20.04 -1.28
N ASN A 277 11.99 -19.67 -2.56
CA ASN A 277 11.33 -20.41 -3.65
C ASN A 277 9.81 -20.62 -3.40
N CYS A 278 9.15 -19.66 -2.74
CA CYS A 278 7.75 -19.77 -2.35
C CYS A 278 6.85 -18.93 -3.24
N THR A 279 5.63 -19.44 -3.49
CA THR A 279 4.54 -18.67 -4.07
C THR A 279 3.58 -18.25 -2.96
N ILE A 280 3.56 -16.96 -2.64
CA ILE A 280 2.74 -16.38 -1.58
C ILE A 280 1.65 -15.54 -2.25
N SER A 281 0.44 -16.09 -2.34
CA SER A 281 -0.60 -15.51 -3.19
C SER A 281 -2.00 -15.44 -2.59
N ALA A 282 -2.78 -14.43 -2.98
CA ALA A 282 -4.18 -14.27 -2.59
C ALA A 282 -4.44 -14.29 -1.07
N ASN A 283 -3.43 -14.07 -0.23
CA ASN A 283 -3.59 -14.03 1.21
C ASN A 283 -4.19 -12.68 1.62
N ARG A 284 -4.95 -12.68 2.72
CA ARG A 284 -5.74 -11.52 3.14
C ARG A 284 -5.58 -11.22 4.62
N VAL A 285 -5.34 -9.96 4.92
CA VAL A 285 -5.48 -9.42 6.29
C VAL A 285 -6.62 -8.42 6.28
N THR A 286 -7.56 -8.56 7.22
CA THR A 286 -8.72 -7.67 7.30
C THR A 286 -8.91 -7.21 8.72
N PHE A 287 -8.73 -5.91 8.95
CA PHE A 287 -8.88 -5.29 10.25
C PHE A 287 -8.83 -3.76 10.21
N TRP A 288 -8.95 -3.09 11.36
CA TRP A 288 -8.78 -1.63 11.50
C TRP A 288 -7.39 -1.12 11.11
N GLN A 289 -6.37 -1.94 11.35
CA GLN A 289 -5.01 -1.75 10.88
C GLN A 289 -4.51 -3.11 10.38
N SER A 290 -4.09 -3.15 9.12
CA SER A 290 -3.72 -4.39 8.42
C SER A 290 -2.36 -4.21 7.78
N PHE A 291 -1.45 -5.14 8.08
CA PHE A 291 -0.06 -5.04 7.67
C PHE A 291 0.44 -6.33 7.01
N GLY A 292 1.14 -6.23 5.88
CA GLY A 292 1.90 -7.35 5.31
C GLY A 292 1.01 -8.53 4.90
N ALA A 293 0.03 -8.33 4.02
CA ALA A 293 -0.93 -9.41 3.76
C ALA A 293 -0.29 -10.62 3.08
N GLY A 294 0.71 -10.41 2.21
CA GLY A 294 1.60 -11.47 1.75
C GLY A 294 2.61 -11.84 2.81
N VAL A 295 3.52 -10.92 3.12
CA VAL A 295 4.63 -11.11 4.06
C VAL A 295 4.69 -9.96 5.05
N TYR A 296 4.83 -10.28 6.34
CA TYR A 296 5.28 -9.35 7.36
C TYR A 296 6.69 -9.75 7.81
N LEU A 297 7.67 -8.86 7.64
CA LEU A 297 9.10 -9.14 7.78
C LEU A 297 9.77 -8.17 8.78
N THR A 298 10.35 -8.69 9.86
CA THR A 298 11.16 -7.86 10.78
C THR A 298 12.61 -8.29 10.87
N ALA A 299 12.93 -9.53 10.49
CA ALA A 299 14.27 -10.11 10.44
C ALA A 299 14.28 -11.30 9.46
N GLY A 300 15.46 -11.85 9.15
CA GLY A 300 15.60 -13.00 8.26
C GLY A 300 15.62 -12.64 6.76
N LEU A 301 15.53 -13.68 5.93
CA LEU A 301 15.69 -13.60 4.48
C LEU A 301 14.44 -14.13 3.75
N VAL A 302 13.90 -13.33 2.84
CA VAL A 302 12.90 -13.75 1.86
C VAL A 302 13.52 -13.66 0.48
N THR A 303 13.75 -14.79 -0.18
CA THR A 303 14.47 -14.88 -1.46
C THR A 303 13.73 -15.72 -2.48
N ASP A 304 13.88 -15.43 -3.77
CA ASP A 304 13.37 -16.27 -4.86
C ASP A 304 11.85 -16.49 -4.78
N CYS A 305 11.10 -15.51 -4.29
CA CYS A 305 9.68 -15.65 -3.99
C CYS A 305 8.80 -14.89 -4.98
N MET A 306 7.61 -15.44 -5.24
CA MET A 306 6.53 -14.75 -5.93
C MET A 306 5.46 -14.32 -4.91
N ILE A 307 5.45 -13.04 -4.56
CA ILE A 307 4.50 -12.43 -3.62
C ILE A 307 3.43 -11.70 -4.43
N VAL A 308 2.33 -12.39 -4.72
CA VAL A 308 1.39 -11.95 -5.75
C VAL A 308 -0.08 -11.93 -5.36
N SER A 309 -0.78 -10.86 -5.72
CA SER A 309 -2.24 -10.74 -5.50
C SER A 309 -2.69 -10.83 -4.03
N ASN A 310 -1.83 -10.50 -3.07
CA ASN A 310 -2.21 -10.45 -1.66
C ASN A 310 -2.93 -9.13 -1.35
N ARG A 311 -3.81 -9.14 -0.34
CA ARG A 311 -4.70 -8.01 -0.05
C ARG A 311 -4.70 -7.62 1.42
N ALA A 312 -4.22 -6.41 1.71
CA ALA A 312 -4.39 -5.76 3.00
C ALA A 312 -5.64 -4.87 2.98
N GLU A 313 -6.59 -5.13 3.88
CA GLU A 313 -7.81 -4.33 4.01
C GLU A 313 -7.85 -3.64 5.37
N THR A 314 -7.72 -2.32 5.33
CA THR A 314 -7.74 -1.45 6.51
C THR A 314 -9.14 -0.84 6.69
N GLY A 315 -9.69 -0.91 7.90
CA GLY A 315 -10.97 -0.32 8.26
C GLY A 315 -10.89 1.17 8.60
N ASN A 316 -11.91 1.67 9.32
CA ASN A 316 -12.11 3.08 9.70
C ASN A 316 -11.11 3.61 10.77
N SER A 317 -9.81 3.32 10.71
CA SER A 317 -8.79 3.75 11.71
C SER A 317 -9.03 5.18 12.21
N TYR A 318 -9.14 5.49 13.51
CA TYR A 318 -9.33 6.90 13.96
C TYR A 318 -8.03 7.75 13.90
N ASP A 319 -6.90 7.14 13.58
CA ASP A 319 -5.61 7.81 13.53
C ASP A 319 -5.48 8.67 12.27
N VAL A 320 -5.25 9.98 12.42
CA VAL A 320 -5.01 10.89 11.29
C VAL A 320 -3.68 10.61 10.57
N ASN A 321 -2.78 9.86 11.21
CA ASN A 321 -1.55 9.41 10.60
C ASN A 321 -1.83 8.16 9.75
N ALA A 322 -1.55 8.26 8.46
CA ALA A 322 -1.67 7.15 7.52
C ALA A 322 -0.83 5.95 7.96
N THR A 323 -1.45 4.77 8.07
CA THR A 323 -0.77 3.53 8.46
C THR A 323 -0.22 2.83 7.23
N PRO A 324 1.10 2.57 7.14
CA PRO A 324 1.68 1.85 6.01
C PRO A 324 1.13 0.43 5.97
N THR A 325 0.52 -0.01 4.87
CA THR A 325 -0.21 -1.27 4.84
C THR A 325 0.64 -2.45 4.36
N GLY A 326 1.56 -2.25 3.41
CA GLY A 326 2.35 -3.35 2.87
C GLY A 326 1.48 -4.48 2.30
N GLY A 327 0.66 -4.19 1.28
CA GLY A 327 -0.30 -5.18 0.75
C GLY A 327 0.37 -6.50 0.36
N GLY A 328 1.51 -6.42 -0.34
CA GLY A 328 2.41 -7.53 -0.57
C GLY A 328 3.30 -7.76 0.64
N VAL A 329 4.17 -6.80 0.96
CA VAL A 329 5.18 -6.89 2.00
C VAL A 329 5.13 -5.68 2.93
N TYR A 330 5.12 -5.92 4.23
CA TYR A 330 5.43 -4.92 5.23
C TYR A 330 6.75 -5.30 5.89
N MET A 331 7.73 -4.40 5.89
CA MET A 331 9.04 -4.70 6.46
C MET A 331 9.63 -3.57 7.30
N THR A 332 10.18 -3.93 8.47
CA THR A 332 10.93 -3.03 9.38
C THR A 332 12.39 -3.46 9.55
N GLY A 333 12.77 -4.60 8.97
CA GLY A 333 14.10 -5.20 9.02
C GLY A 333 14.15 -6.43 8.11
N GLY A 334 15.27 -7.17 8.13
CA GLY A 334 15.51 -8.31 7.24
C GLY A 334 15.83 -7.92 5.79
N THR A 335 15.93 -8.93 4.94
CA THR A 335 16.24 -8.79 3.51
C THR A 335 15.16 -9.45 2.65
N LEU A 336 14.64 -8.69 1.68
CA LEU A 336 13.82 -9.21 0.58
C LEU A 336 14.65 -9.15 -0.70
N CYS A 337 14.93 -10.30 -1.30
CA CYS A 337 15.80 -10.35 -2.46
C CYS A 337 15.30 -11.28 -3.58
N ASN A 338 15.78 -11.04 -4.80
CA ASN A 338 15.52 -11.87 -5.98
C ASN A 338 14.04 -12.27 -6.17
N SER A 339 13.12 -11.35 -5.90
CA SER A 339 11.70 -11.68 -5.74
C SER A 339 10.80 -10.81 -6.60
N ILE A 340 9.62 -11.34 -6.91
CA ILE A 340 8.55 -10.63 -7.62
C ILE A 340 7.47 -10.24 -6.64
N ILE A 341 7.17 -8.95 -6.58
CA ILE A 341 6.12 -8.37 -5.76
C ILE A 341 5.11 -7.74 -6.73
N ALA A 342 4.04 -8.48 -7.04
CA ALA A 342 3.13 -8.03 -8.09
C ALA A 342 1.65 -8.21 -7.81
N ARG A 343 0.84 -7.28 -8.34
CA ARG A 343 -0.64 -7.34 -8.25
C ARG A 343 -1.19 -7.30 -6.82
N ASN A 344 -0.36 -6.95 -5.83
CA ASN A 344 -0.81 -6.84 -4.45
C ASN A 344 -1.62 -5.56 -4.26
N GLN A 345 -2.53 -5.63 -3.30
CA GLN A 345 -3.54 -4.62 -3.09
C GLN A 345 -3.52 -4.13 -1.65
N ALA A 346 -3.58 -2.80 -1.49
CA ALA A 346 -3.93 -2.18 -0.23
C ALA A 346 -5.23 -1.41 -0.42
N THR A 347 -6.23 -1.66 0.42
CA THR A 347 -7.49 -0.90 0.39
C THR A 347 -7.89 -0.42 1.76
N GLN A 348 -8.30 0.84 1.86
CA GLN A 348 -9.10 1.31 2.96
C GLN A 348 -10.60 1.16 2.63
N THR A 349 -11.34 0.54 3.54
CA THR A 349 -12.81 0.53 3.49
C THR A 349 -13.35 1.63 4.41
N GLY A 350 -14.33 2.38 3.90
CA GLY A 350 -14.95 3.47 4.64
C GLY A 350 -14.35 4.84 4.34
N GLN A 351 -13.54 5.39 5.25
CA GLN A 351 -13.14 6.80 5.29
C GLN A 351 -12.23 7.21 4.11
N ILE A 352 -12.41 8.44 3.60
CA ILE A 352 -11.61 9.04 2.51
C ILE A 352 -10.51 9.91 3.15
N ARG A 353 -9.23 9.57 2.94
CA ARG A 353 -8.08 10.24 3.57
C ARG A 353 -6.91 10.40 2.61
N PRO A 354 -6.26 11.57 2.54
CA PRO A 354 -4.97 11.70 1.89
C PRO A 354 -3.96 10.69 2.43
N GLY A 355 -3.49 9.78 1.58
CA GLY A 355 -2.49 8.78 1.98
C GLY A 355 -3.02 7.59 2.77
N ALA A 356 -4.32 7.31 2.73
CA ALA A 356 -4.98 6.23 3.46
C ALA A 356 -4.21 4.89 3.44
N THR A 357 -3.77 4.46 2.26
CA THR A 357 -2.94 3.27 2.07
C THR A 357 -1.56 3.65 1.59
N ARG A 358 -0.52 2.98 2.10
CA ARG A 358 0.85 3.19 1.63
C ARG A 358 1.56 1.87 1.40
N GLY A 359 2.28 1.74 0.30
CA GLY A 359 3.03 0.52 -0.01
C GLY A 359 2.11 -0.65 -0.34
N ALA A 360 1.31 -0.58 -1.41
CA ALA A 360 0.49 -1.75 -1.79
C ALA A 360 1.37 -2.94 -2.19
N GLY A 361 2.50 -2.70 -2.84
CA GLY A 361 3.58 -3.66 -3.03
C GLY A 361 4.37 -3.83 -1.74
N ILE A 362 5.15 -2.81 -1.38
CA ILE A 362 6.04 -2.85 -0.22
C ILE A 362 5.89 -1.58 0.64
N ALA A 363 5.71 -1.77 1.95
CA ALA A 363 5.95 -0.74 2.95
C ALA A 363 7.29 -1.00 3.64
N LEU A 364 8.30 -0.18 3.33
CA LEU A 364 9.69 -0.31 3.76
C LEU A 364 10.01 0.72 4.85
N LEU A 365 9.99 0.26 6.10
CA LEU A 365 10.30 1.03 7.30
C LEU A 365 11.69 0.67 7.88
N GLY A 366 12.40 -0.26 7.25
CA GLY A 366 13.74 -0.71 7.60
C GLY A 366 14.06 -2.04 6.90
N GLY A 367 15.35 -2.42 6.86
CA GLY A 367 15.82 -3.60 6.12
C GLY A 367 16.31 -3.28 4.71
N ARG A 368 16.45 -4.32 3.89
CA ARG A 368 17.02 -4.23 2.52
C ARG A 368 16.12 -4.90 1.49
N VAL A 369 15.90 -4.21 0.38
CA VAL A 369 15.27 -4.76 -0.84
C VAL A 369 16.31 -4.76 -1.94
N GLU A 370 16.59 -5.91 -2.52
CA GLU A 370 17.56 -6.01 -3.61
C GLU A 370 17.07 -6.91 -4.73
N HIS A 371 17.41 -6.59 -5.98
CA HIS A 371 17.16 -7.53 -7.08
C HIS A 371 15.66 -7.91 -7.22
N CYS A 372 14.76 -6.99 -6.91
CA CYS A 372 13.32 -7.25 -6.86
C CYS A 372 12.57 -6.55 -8.01
N THR A 373 11.51 -7.18 -8.48
CA THR A 373 10.56 -6.57 -9.43
C THR A 373 9.24 -6.27 -8.74
N ILE A 374 8.95 -4.99 -8.56
CA ILE A 374 7.78 -4.44 -7.85
C ILE A 374 6.87 -3.79 -8.89
N THR A 375 5.80 -4.49 -9.29
CA THR A 375 4.97 -4.05 -10.41
C THR A 375 3.50 -4.40 -10.28
N ARG A 376 2.61 -3.61 -10.89
CA ARG A 376 1.14 -3.83 -10.90
C ARG A 376 0.51 -3.86 -9.52
N ASN A 377 1.21 -3.44 -8.47
CA ASN A 377 0.62 -3.29 -7.16
C ASN A 377 -0.22 -2.02 -7.14
N TRP A 378 -1.31 -2.02 -6.38
CA TRP A 378 -2.20 -0.87 -6.37
C TRP A 378 -2.85 -0.65 -5.01
N GLY A 379 -2.79 0.60 -4.56
CA GLY A 379 -3.51 1.11 -3.42
C GLY A 379 -4.91 1.57 -3.83
N ASP A 380 -5.72 1.95 -2.85
CA ASP A 380 -6.92 2.71 -3.18
C ASP A 380 -6.56 4.04 -3.84
N ARG A 381 -7.56 4.73 -4.39
CA ARG A 381 -7.39 6.02 -5.09
C ARG A 381 -6.74 7.10 -4.21
N TRP A 382 -6.65 6.88 -2.91
CA TRP A 382 -6.15 7.81 -1.91
C TRP A 382 -4.73 7.47 -1.44
N GLY A 383 -4.21 6.33 -1.87
CA GLY A 383 -2.92 5.81 -1.47
C GLY A 383 -1.72 6.50 -2.10
N TRP A 384 -0.54 6.23 -1.53
CA TRP A 384 0.75 6.71 -2.03
C TRP A 384 1.78 5.58 -2.03
N GLY A 385 2.71 5.63 -2.98
CA GLY A 385 3.78 4.65 -3.09
C GLY A 385 3.19 3.25 -3.29
N ASP A 386 2.35 3.09 -4.32
CA ASP A 386 1.64 1.85 -4.60
C ASP A 386 2.61 0.70 -4.84
N GLY A 387 3.71 0.96 -5.53
CA GLY A 387 4.82 0.02 -5.60
C GLY A 387 5.54 -0.04 -4.26
N LEU A 388 6.13 1.07 -3.87
CA LEU A 388 6.99 1.19 -2.70
C LEU A 388 6.69 2.47 -1.90
N TYR A 389 6.45 2.30 -0.61
CA TYR A 389 6.49 3.38 0.37
C TYR A 389 7.70 3.20 1.27
N GLN A 390 8.64 4.14 1.23
CA GLN A 390 9.94 4.03 1.90
C GLN A 390 10.15 5.17 2.91
N THR A 391 10.31 4.82 4.18
CA THR A 391 10.65 5.78 5.25
C THR A 391 12.05 5.56 5.81
N ALA A 392 12.62 4.38 5.62
CA ALA A 392 13.99 4.00 6.00
C ALA A 392 14.44 2.80 5.14
N GLY A 393 15.58 2.19 5.47
CA GLY A 393 16.10 1.02 4.75
C GLY A 393 16.69 1.35 3.38
N GLU A 394 17.04 0.29 2.66
CA GLU A 394 17.81 0.34 1.42
C GLU A 394 17.12 -0.39 0.27
N VAL A 395 17.14 0.20 -0.93
CA VAL A 395 16.67 -0.45 -2.17
C VAL A 395 17.77 -0.36 -3.22
N PHE A 396 18.17 -1.52 -3.75
CA PHE A 396 19.20 -1.63 -4.79
C PHE A 396 18.82 -2.61 -5.91
N ASN A 397 19.31 -2.38 -7.13
CA ASN A 397 19.12 -3.27 -8.28
C ASN A 397 17.67 -3.71 -8.48
N SER A 398 16.71 -2.83 -8.20
CA SER A 398 15.29 -3.19 -8.17
C SER A 398 14.49 -2.33 -9.13
N ILE A 399 13.39 -2.89 -9.63
CA ILE A 399 12.44 -2.18 -10.49
C ILE A 399 11.17 -1.92 -9.69
N ALA A 400 10.76 -0.65 -9.58
CA ALA A 400 9.45 -0.24 -9.08
C ALA A 400 8.69 0.49 -10.19
N PHE A 401 7.90 -0.23 -10.99
CA PHE A 401 7.27 0.32 -12.19
C PHE A 401 5.90 -0.28 -12.49
N HIS A 402 5.04 0.48 -13.20
CA HIS A 402 3.66 0.11 -13.51
C HIS A 402 2.81 -0.28 -12.28
N ASN A 403 3.00 0.37 -11.14
CA ASN A 403 2.21 0.10 -9.94
C ASN A 403 0.92 0.94 -9.95
N PHE A 404 -0.09 0.39 -10.61
CA PHE A 404 -1.44 0.95 -10.70
C PHE A 404 -2.46 -0.16 -10.98
N ASN A 405 -3.74 0.16 -10.85
CA ASN A 405 -4.80 -0.79 -11.17
C ASN A 405 -4.99 -0.92 -12.70
N ASP A 406 -4.47 -2.00 -13.27
CA ASP A 406 -4.55 -2.33 -14.69
C ASP A 406 -5.96 -2.58 -15.24
N THR A 407 -6.97 -2.75 -14.38
CA THR A 407 -8.36 -2.95 -14.82
C THR A 407 -9.06 -1.66 -15.19
N VAL A 408 -8.49 -0.50 -14.83
CA VAL A 408 -9.09 0.80 -15.09
C VAL A 408 -8.36 1.46 -16.27
N THR A 409 -8.95 1.35 -17.46
CA THR A 409 -8.32 1.69 -18.75
C THR A 409 -7.99 3.18 -18.96
N ASN A 410 -8.53 4.07 -18.11
CA ASN A 410 -8.39 5.52 -18.27
C ASN A 410 -7.46 6.18 -17.23
N TYR A 411 -6.73 5.38 -16.42
CA TYR A 411 -6.18 5.84 -15.13
C TYR A 411 -4.71 5.51 -14.87
N THR A 412 -3.91 5.41 -15.92
CA THR A 412 -2.57 4.81 -15.83
C THR A 412 -1.46 5.77 -15.34
N ALA A 413 -1.79 6.94 -14.77
CA ALA A 413 -0.79 7.98 -14.46
C ALA A 413 -0.80 8.58 -13.03
N ASP A 414 -1.74 8.24 -12.15
CA ASP A 414 -1.86 8.86 -10.81
C ASP A 414 -1.74 7.91 -9.63
N HIS A 415 -1.18 6.74 -9.89
CA HIS A 415 -0.57 5.95 -8.83
C HIS A 415 0.94 6.13 -8.89
N VAL A 416 1.50 6.40 -7.71
CA VAL A 416 2.91 6.74 -7.53
C VAL A 416 3.68 5.43 -7.35
N ASN A 417 4.71 5.19 -8.15
CA ASN A 417 5.50 3.96 -7.97
C ASN A 417 6.28 4.00 -6.65
N LEU A 418 6.79 5.18 -6.28
CA LEU A 418 7.60 5.41 -5.07
C LEU A 418 7.17 6.68 -4.32
N LEU A 419 6.77 6.52 -3.06
CA LEU A 419 6.80 7.62 -2.09
C LEU A 419 7.94 7.38 -1.11
N GLN A 420 8.96 8.21 -1.18
CA GLN A 420 10.14 8.16 -0.32
C GLN A 420 10.16 9.37 0.62
N THR A 421 10.25 9.12 1.92
CA THR A 421 10.44 10.16 2.95
C THR A 421 11.69 9.92 3.80
N GLY A 422 12.46 8.86 3.50
CA GLY A 422 13.73 8.51 4.13
C GLY A 422 14.33 7.24 3.50
N GLY A 423 15.49 6.79 3.98
CA GLY A 423 16.23 5.65 3.40
C GLY A 423 16.94 5.99 2.08
N THR A 424 17.48 4.97 1.41
CA THR A 424 18.23 5.10 0.14
C THR A 424 17.59 4.26 -0.96
N PHE A 425 17.44 4.81 -2.16
CA PHE A 425 17.01 4.13 -3.37
C PHE A 425 18.08 4.34 -4.45
N GLY A 426 18.90 3.34 -4.74
CA GLY A 426 20.06 3.46 -5.64
C GLY A 426 20.13 2.34 -6.65
N PHE A 427 20.77 2.57 -7.80
CA PHE A 427 20.93 1.56 -8.85
C PHE A 427 19.62 0.84 -9.18
N SER A 428 18.51 1.59 -9.22
CA SER A 428 17.16 1.05 -9.30
C SER A 428 16.32 1.85 -10.30
N CYS A 429 15.28 1.22 -10.84
CA CYS A 429 14.43 1.80 -11.87
C CYS A 429 13.05 2.17 -11.32
N THR A 430 12.61 3.39 -11.59
CA THR A 430 11.29 3.88 -11.19
C THR A 430 10.87 5.12 -11.99
N THR A 431 9.60 5.49 -11.92
CA THR A 431 9.05 6.76 -12.43
C THR A 431 7.96 7.26 -11.50
N ASN A 432 7.49 8.51 -11.69
CA ASN A 432 6.38 9.08 -10.92
C ASN A 432 6.60 8.93 -9.41
N THR A 433 7.64 9.60 -8.90
CA THR A 433 8.16 9.43 -7.55
C THR A 433 8.07 10.73 -6.75
N PHE A 434 8.04 10.60 -5.42
CA PHE A 434 8.22 11.72 -4.49
C PHE A 434 9.38 11.44 -3.57
N GLY A 435 10.26 12.44 -3.42
CA GLY A 435 11.40 12.37 -2.51
C GLY A 435 12.50 11.40 -2.94
N LEU A 436 12.57 11.04 -4.24
CA LEU A 436 13.58 10.14 -4.79
C LEU A 436 14.99 10.61 -4.40
N SER A 437 15.69 9.80 -3.62
CA SER A 437 17.06 10.04 -3.15
C SER A 437 17.93 8.81 -3.41
N GLY A 438 19.24 9.04 -3.60
CA GLY A 438 20.19 8.02 -4.01
C GLY A 438 20.70 8.26 -5.44
N THR A 439 21.68 7.48 -5.86
CA THR A 439 22.42 7.69 -7.11
C THR A 439 22.22 6.55 -8.11
N SER A 440 22.51 6.82 -9.38
CA SER A 440 22.51 5.83 -10.46
C SER A 440 21.16 5.17 -10.71
N ASN A 441 20.07 5.90 -10.48
CA ASN A 441 18.72 5.41 -10.76
C ASN A 441 18.35 5.64 -12.23
N VAL A 442 17.55 4.71 -12.76
CA VAL A 442 16.99 4.80 -14.11
C VAL A 442 15.56 5.36 -14.02
N ILE A 443 15.29 6.44 -14.77
CA ILE A 443 13.95 7.01 -14.92
C ILE A 443 13.47 6.73 -16.35
N GLY A 444 12.86 5.56 -16.55
CA GLY A 444 12.37 5.11 -17.86
C GLY A 444 11.59 3.81 -17.77
N ASP A 445 10.79 3.49 -18.79
CA ASP A 445 10.05 2.23 -18.85
C ASP A 445 11.02 1.04 -18.87
N PRO A 446 10.92 0.06 -17.95
CA PRO A 446 11.78 -1.12 -17.94
C PRO A 446 11.56 -2.04 -19.15
N GLY A 447 10.50 -1.86 -19.94
CA GLY A 447 10.31 -2.61 -21.17
C GLY A 447 10.05 -4.10 -20.94
N PHE A 448 9.17 -4.44 -19.98
CA PHE A 448 8.78 -5.83 -19.73
C PHE A 448 8.17 -6.49 -20.97
N ILE A 449 8.60 -7.73 -21.30
CA ILE A 449 8.09 -8.48 -22.47
C ILE A 449 6.57 -8.60 -22.45
N SER A 450 5.97 -8.99 -21.32
CA SER A 450 4.52 -9.04 -21.20
C SER A 450 4.06 -8.96 -19.75
N ARG A 451 4.01 -7.74 -19.20
CA ARG A 451 3.54 -7.50 -17.82
C ARG A 451 2.11 -7.99 -17.56
N LEU A 452 1.24 -8.08 -18.58
CA LEU A 452 -0.17 -8.51 -18.42
C LEU A 452 -0.32 -10.01 -18.22
N THR A 453 0.60 -10.79 -18.76
CA THR A 453 0.65 -12.25 -18.60
C THR A 453 1.57 -12.69 -17.46
N GLY A 454 2.27 -11.74 -16.82
CA GLY A 454 3.20 -12.00 -15.72
C GLY A 454 4.64 -12.28 -16.16
N ASN A 455 4.97 -12.06 -17.44
CA ASN A 455 6.35 -12.13 -17.93
C ASN A 455 7.04 -10.77 -17.74
N TYR A 456 7.80 -10.65 -16.66
CA TYR A 456 8.52 -9.43 -16.28
C TYR A 456 10.01 -9.44 -16.70
N ARG A 457 10.42 -10.33 -17.61
CA ARG A 457 11.74 -10.24 -18.24
C ARG A 457 11.84 -8.96 -19.06
N LEU A 458 13.05 -8.41 -19.13
CA LEU A 458 13.35 -7.20 -19.88
C LEU A 458 13.43 -7.53 -21.38
N SER A 459 12.88 -6.64 -22.21
CA SER A 459 12.97 -6.76 -23.66
C SER A 459 14.24 -6.08 -24.19
N PRO A 460 14.71 -6.39 -25.41
CA PRO A 460 15.87 -5.75 -26.01
C PRO A 460 15.80 -4.21 -25.95
N GLY A 461 16.92 -3.59 -25.59
CA GLY A 461 17.05 -2.13 -25.45
C GLY A 461 16.29 -1.51 -24.28
N SER A 462 15.90 -2.31 -23.29
CA SER A 462 15.46 -1.81 -21.98
C SER A 462 16.57 -0.99 -21.32
N PRO A 463 16.23 0.15 -20.68
CA PRO A 463 17.20 0.95 -19.93
C PRO A 463 17.62 0.30 -18.60
N CYS A 464 17.03 -0.83 -18.23
CA CYS A 464 17.34 -1.57 -17.00
C CYS A 464 18.36 -2.69 -17.19
N ILE A 465 18.75 -2.98 -18.44
CA ILE A 465 19.74 -4.00 -18.76
C ILE A 465 21.15 -3.46 -18.47
N ASP A 466 21.97 -4.24 -17.76
CA ASP A 466 23.38 -3.95 -17.40
C ASP A 466 23.61 -2.60 -16.67
N THR A 467 22.64 -2.16 -15.86
CA THR A 467 22.69 -0.85 -15.17
C THR A 467 22.65 -0.94 -13.65
N GLY A 468 22.57 -2.14 -13.10
CA GLY A 468 22.69 -2.39 -11.67
C GLY A 468 24.11 -2.22 -11.13
N THR A 469 24.30 -2.64 -9.88
CA THR A 469 25.61 -2.71 -9.22
C THR A 469 25.90 -4.13 -8.75
N ASN A 470 27.17 -4.52 -8.68
CA ASN A 470 27.54 -5.87 -8.21
C ASN A 470 27.32 -5.97 -6.69
N LEU A 471 26.36 -6.79 -6.28
CA LEU A 471 26.10 -7.12 -4.87
C LEU A 471 26.58 -8.55 -4.59
N ALA A 472 27.34 -8.75 -3.50
CA ALA A 472 27.93 -10.06 -3.18
C ALA A 472 26.93 -11.11 -2.70
N SER A 473 25.67 -10.74 -2.46
CA SER A 473 24.67 -11.57 -1.78
C SER A 473 23.98 -12.61 -2.67
N ILE A 474 24.04 -12.50 -4.01
CA ILE A 474 23.25 -13.35 -4.92
C ILE A 474 24.04 -13.72 -6.17
N ALA A 475 24.13 -15.02 -6.47
CA ALA A 475 24.87 -15.53 -7.63
C ALA A 475 24.01 -15.65 -8.90
N SER A 476 22.71 -15.87 -8.76
CA SER A 476 21.79 -16.13 -9.87
C SER A 476 20.45 -15.40 -9.75
N ASP A 477 19.83 -15.11 -10.88
CA ASP A 477 18.50 -14.51 -10.99
C ASP A 477 17.39 -15.54 -10.71
N LEU A 478 16.13 -15.14 -10.86
CA LEU A 478 14.98 -16.01 -10.60
C LEU A 478 14.80 -17.15 -11.63
N ASP A 479 15.50 -17.10 -12.76
CA ASP A 479 15.58 -18.18 -13.76
C ASP A 479 16.80 -19.10 -13.54
N GLY A 480 17.66 -18.81 -12.57
CA GLY A 480 18.90 -19.53 -12.33
C GLY A 480 20.07 -19.09 -13.21
N ASN A 481 19.94 -18.00 -13.96
CA ASN A 481 21.02 -17.39 -14.74
C ASN A 481 22.01 -16.64 -13.84
N PRO A 482 23.34 -16.67 -14.07
CA PRO A 482 24.27 -15.81 -13.36
C PRO A 482 23.88 -14.34 -13.40
N ARG A 483 24.05 -13.66 -12.26
CA ARG A 483 23.64 -12.27 -12.07
C ARG A 483 24.42 -11.24 -12.87
N SER A 484 25.68 -11.50 -13.22
CA SER A 484 26.45 -10.57 -14.06
C SER A 484 26.60 -11.21 -15.44
N ARG A 485 25.89 -10.67 -16.43
CA ARG A 485 25.98 -11.04 -17.85
C ARG A 485 26.07 -9.77 -18.69
N ASP A 486 26.44 -9.91 -19.95
CA ASP A 486 26.42 -8.81 -20.93
C ASP A 486 25.11 -8.93 -21.72
N GLY A 487 24.07 -8.25 -21.23
CA GLY A 487 22.74 -8.26 -21.82
C GLY A 487 22.54 -7.22 -22.93
N ASN A 488 23.40 -6.21 -23.02
CA ASN A 488 23.32 -5.07 -23.95
C ASN A 488 24.39 -5.10 -25.07
N GLY A 489 25.31 -6.07 -25.03
CA GLY A 489 26.36 -6.30 -26.03
C GLY A 489 27.53 -5.31 -25.99
N ASP A 490 27.75 -4.59 -24.90
CA ASP A 490 28.83 -3.60 -24.74
C ASP A 490 30.13 -4.18 -24.17
N ALA A 491 30.18 -5.49 -23.96
CA ALA A 491 31.27 -6.26 -23.36
C ALA A 491 31.50 -6.01 -21.85
N ALA A 492 30.60 -5.29 -21.17
CA ALA A 492 30.56 -5.24 -19.71
C ALA A 492 29.56 -6.27 -19.16
N SER A 493 29.96 -7.00 -18.11
CA SER A 493 29.05 -7.90 -17.40
C SER A 493 28.60 -7.26 -16.09
N VAL A 494 27.40 -6.71 -16.08
CA VAL A 494 26.80 -5.99 -14.96
C VAL A 494 25.40 -6.54 -14.72
N PRO A 495 24.91 -6.62 -13.48
CA PRO A 495 23.55 -7.08 -13.24
C PRO A 495 22.49 -6.14 -13.80
N ASP A 496 21.43 -6.73 -14.30
CA ASP A 496 20.18 -6.04 -14.58
C ASP A 496 19.52 -5.55 -13.28
N MET A 497 18.77 -4.47 -13.41
CA MET A 497 17.82 -4.11 -12.36
C MET A 497 16.63 -5.07 -12.40
N GLY A 498 16.19 -5.55 -11.24
CA GLY A 498 15.03 -6.42 -11.09
C GLY A 498 15.37 -7.89 -10.81
N ALA A 499 14.36 -8.75 -10.97
CA ALA A 499 14.42 -10.15 -10.56
C ALA A 499 15.02 -11.10 -11.61
N TYR A 500 15.18 -10.61 -12.84
CA TYR A 500 15.65 -11.39 -13.99
C TYR A 500 16.85 -10.71 -14.65
N GLU A 501 17.73 -11.51 -15.22
CA GLU A 501 18.81 -11.08 -16.11
C GLU A 501 18.43 -11.34 -17.57
N ALA A 502 18.73 -10.38 -18.43
CA ALA A 502 18.55 -10.48 -19.86
C ALA A 502 19.52 -11.51 -20.45
N ALA A 503 19.07 -12.18 -21.51
CA ALA A 503 19.96 -12.99 -22.34
C ALA A 503 20.87 -12.07 -23.17
N PRO A 504 22.09 -12.52 -23.54
CA PRO A 504 22.93 -11.77 -24.45
C PRO A 504 22.21 -11.45 -25.76
N LEU A 505 22.36 -10.21 -26.26
CA LEU A 505 21.65 -9.70 -27.45
C LEU A 505 21.78 -10.59 -28.70
N ASN A 506 22.88 -11.31 -28.84
CA ASN A 506 23.21 -12.12 -30.02
C ASN A 506 22.83 -13.61 -29.88
N THR A 507 21.89 -13.94 -28.99
CA THR A 507 21.46 -15.31 -28.73
C THR A 507 19.96 -15.49 -28.91
N GLY A 508 19.53 -16.72 -29.20
CA GLY A 508 18.11 -17.09 -29.31
C GLY A 508 17.44 -16.66 -30.62
N PRO A 509 16.11 -16.78 -30.70
CA PRO A 509 15.34 -16.38 -31.88
C PRO A 509 15.32 -14.86 -32.05
N LEU A 510 14.99 -14.39 -33.26
CA LEU A 510 14.77 -12.96 -33.51
C LEU A 510 13.72 -12.41 -32.55
N GLN A 511 14.04 -11.31 -31.89
CA GLN A 511 13.17 -10.55 -31.01
C GLN A 511 13.21 -9.08 -31.41
N VAL A 512 12.09 -8.38 -31.24
CA VAL A 512 12.01 -6.93 -31.42
C VAL A 512 11.26 -6.30 -30.26
N ASN A 513 11.72 -5.11 -29.87
CA ASN A 513 11.06 -4.22 -28.95
C ASN A 513 11.01 -2.80 -29.54
N ILE A 514 10.15 -1.93 -28.99
CA ILE A 514 10.03 -0.53 -29.39
C ILE A 514 10.46 0.37 -28.23
N THR A 515 11.42 1.25 -28.49
CA THR A 515 11.61 2.44 -27.65
C THR A 515 11.00 3.65 -28.34
N ALA A 516 10.29 4.49 -27.58
CA ALA A 516 9.64 5.70 -28.07
C ALA A 516 10.15 6.91 -27.28
N SER A 517 10.39 8.05 -27.95
CA SER A 517 10.82 9.29 -27.29
C SER A 517 10.21 10.52 -27.96
N PRO A 518 9.40 11.33 -27.24
CA PRO A 518 8.87 11.06 -25.90
C PRO A 518 7.74 10.01 -25.93
N GLU A 519 7.54 9.26 -24.84
CA GLU A 519 6.41 8.32 -24.68
C GLU A 519 5.10 9.01 -24.25
N ALA A 520 5.23 10.23 -23.76
CA ALA A 520 4.15 11.07 -23.30
C ALA A 520 4.42 12.52 -23.72
N ALA A 521 3.45 13.17 -24.35
CA ALA A 521 3.55 14.56 -24.78
C ALA A 521 2.20 15.27 -24.66
N PHE A 522 2.22 16.59 -24.81
CA PHE A 522 1.02 17.41 -24.87
C PHE A 522 0.67 17.79 -26.31
N ASP A 523 -0.63 17.78 -26.61
CA ASP A 523 -1.20 18.21 -27.88
C ASP A 523 -0.49 17.56 -29.09
N ALA A 524 -0.45 18.22 -30.25
CA ALA A 524 0.22 17.62 -31.41
C ALA A 524 1.73 17.44 -31.16
N ALA A 525 2.24 16.21 -31.29
CA ALA A 525 3.63 15.89 -30.99
C ALA A 525 4.23 14.85 -31.94
N THR A 526 5.51 15.04 -32.28
CA THR A 526 6.32 14.08 -33.01
C THR A 526 7.02 13.14 -32.04
N VAL A 527 6.86 11.83 -32.25
CA VAL A 527 7.51 10.78 -31.48
C VAL A 527 8.52 10.07 -32.35
N ASN A 528 9.73 9.92 -31.84
CA ASN A 528 10.78 9.12 -32.45
C ASN A 528 10.70 7.69 -31.93
N PHE A 529 10.65 6.73 -32.85
CA PHE A 529 10.65 5.32 -32.54
C PHE A 529 11.95 4.68 -32.99
N THR A 530 12.44 3.74 -32.19
CA THR A 530 13.56 2.88 -32.56
C THR A 530 13.17 1.43 -32.28
N ALA A 531 13.32 0.58 -33.30
CA ALA A 531 13.23 -0.85 -33.13
C ALA A 531 14.54 -1.36 -32.49
N ARG A 532 14.40 -2.06 -31.36
CA ARG A 532 15.50 -2.72 -30.66
C ARG A 532 15.42 -4.21 -30.97
N VAL A 533 16.42 -4.75 -31.64
CA VAL A 533 16.43 -6.14 -32.09
C VAL A 533 17.47 -6.96 -31.33
N ALA A 534 17.16 -8.23 -31.09
CA ALA A 534 18.06 -9.23 -30.54
C ALA A 534 17.82 -10.57 -31.25
N GLY A 535 18.78 -11.48 -31.16
CA GLY A 535 18.72 -12.82 -31.75
C GLY A 535 20.06 -13.26 -32.33
N ALA A 536 20.17 -14.55 -32.64
CA ALA A 536 21.38 -15.13 -33.23
C ALA A 536 21.67 -14.60 -34.66
N ASP A 537 20.63 -14.16 -35.37
CA ASP A 537 20.75 -13.51 -36.69
C ASP A 537 19.87 -12.25 -36.72
N THR A 538 20.49 -11.10 -36.58
CA THR A 538 19.85 -9.78 -36.71
C THR A 538 20.21 -9.09 -38.03
N THR A 539 20.70 -9.83 -39.02
CA THR A 539 21.09 -9.27 -40.32
C THR A 539 19.90 -9.20 -41.28
N GLY A 540 19.90 -8.22 -42.19
CA GLY A 540 18.89 -8.12 -43.26
C GLY A 540 17.44 -7.92 -42.80
N ILE A 541 17.22 -7.34 -41.61
CA ILE A 541 15.87 -7.16 -41.06
C ILE A 541 15.08 -6.14 -41.88
N THR A 542 13.87 -6.52 -42.28
CA THR A 542 12.83 -5.61 -42.78
C THR A 542 11.90 -5.25 -41.63
N TYR A 543 11.69 -3.95 -41.40
CA TYR A 543 10.76 -3.44 -40.39
C TYR A 543 9.46 -3.03 -41.05
N THR A 544 8.34 -3.31 -40.38
CA THR A 544 7.00 -2.86 -40.78
C THR A 544 6.32 -2.23 -39.56
N TRP A 545 6.05 -0.93 -39.63
CA TRP A 545 5.45 -0.13 -38.57
C TRP A 545 3.97 0.11 -38.82
N ASP A 546 3.18 0.05 -37.75
CA ASP A 546 1.77 0.44 -37.68
C ASP A 546 1.62 1.27 -36.41
N TYR A 547 1.54 2.60 -36.56
CA TYR A 547 1.57 3.57 -35.47
C TYR A 547 0.22 3.68 -34.74
N THR A 548 -0.86 3.18 -35.34
CA THR A 548 -2.21 3.26 -34.77
C THR A 548 -2.82 1.88 -34.46
N ASN A 549 -2.16 0.82 -34.88
CA ASN A 549 -2.58 -0.57 -34.80
C ASN A 549 -3.97 -0.78 -35.43
N ASP A 550 -4.19 -0.17 -36.60
CA ASP A 550 -5.44 -0.27 -37.36
C ASP A 550 -5.44 -1.43 -38.38
N GLY A 551 -4.30 -2.13 -38.51
CA GLY A 551 -4.12 -3.26 -39.41
C GLY A 551 -3.49 -2.89 -40.75
N THR A 552 -3.29 -1.59 -41.02
CA THR A 552 -2.61 -1.09 -42.22
C THR A 552 -1.20 -0.59 -41.85
N PRO A 553 -0.14 -1.14 -42.46
CA PRO A 553 1.21 -0.60 -42.25
C PRO A 553 1.34 0.85 -42.72
N ASP A 554 1.98 1.67 -41.88
CA ASP A 554 2.26 3.08 -42.15
C ASP A 554 3.66 3.31 -42.77
N ASP A 555 4.64 2.49 -42.39
CA ASP A 555 6.01 2.58 -42.91
C ASP A 555 6.66 1.18 -42.97
N SER A 556 7.49 0.93 -43.99
CA SER A 556 8.16 -0.36 -44.14
C SER A 556 9.47 -0.25 -44.91
N GLY A 557 10.48 -1.03 -44.51
CA GLY A 557 11.77 -1.08 -45.19
C GLY A 557 12.91 -1.58 -44.31
N THR A 558 14.06 -1.84 -44.91
CA THR A 558 15.28 -2.26 -44.19
C THR A 558 16.00 -1.08 -43.52
N ASP A 559 15.75 0.15 -43.97
CA ASP A 559 16.25 1.40 -43.39
C ASP A 559 15.35 1.96 -42.27
N LYS A 560 14.23 1.27 -41.97
CA LYS A 560 13.20 1.72 -41.01
C LYS A 560 13.42 1.22 -39.58
N GLY A 561 14.68 0.95 -39.20
CA GLY A 561 15.02 0.63 -37.81
C GLY A 561 14.83 1.80 -36.84
N SER A 562 14.79 3.04 -37.36
CA SER A 562 14.39 4.24 -36.63
C SER A 562 13.52 5.12 -37.51
N VAL A 563 12.41 5.60 -36.95
CA VAL A 563 11.36 6.34 -37.66
C VAL A 563 10.77 7.42 -36.75
N SER A 564 10.02 8.35 -37.34
CA SER A 564 9.31 9.38 -36.58
C SER A 564 7.88 9.53 -37.08
N HIS A 565 6.92 9.72 -36.17
CA HIS A 565 5.52 9.93 -36.51
C HIS A 565 4.92 11.07 -35.68
N THR A 566 4.07 11.88 -36.30
CA THR A 566 3.38 13.01 -35.63
C THR A 566 1.93 12.65 -35.35
N TYR A 567 1.58 12.58 -34.06
CA TYR A 567 0.20 12.44 -33.61
C TYR A 567 -0.42 13.83 -33.49
N SER A 568 -1.52 14.07 -34.19
CA SER A 568 -2.15 15.39 -34.31
C SER A 568 -3.23 15.67 -33.25
N ALA A 569 -3.64 14.67 -32.48
CA ALA A 569 -4.71 14.79 -31.49
C ALA A 569 -4.35 14.11 -30.17
N PRO A 570 -4.90 14.57 -29.04
CA PRO A 570 -4.85 13.84 -27.78
C PRO A 570 -5.48 12.44 -27.89
N GLY A 571 -4.79 11.44 -27.34
CA GLY A 571 -5.18 10.04 -27.44
C GLY A 571 -4.15 9.08 -26.86
N TYR A 572 -4.57 7.83 -26.69
CA TYR A 572 -3.69 6.71 -26.35
C TYR A 572 -3.49 5.87 -27.60
N TYR A 573 -2.27 5.82 -28.11
CA TYR A 573 -1.93 5.15 -29.36
C TYR A 573 -1.21 3.84 -29.07
N THR A 574 -1.67 2.77 -29.73
CA THR A 574 -1.03 1.46 -29.68
C THR A 574 -0.14 1.32 -30.89
N VAL A 575 1.15 1.10 -30.65
CA VAL A 575 2.16 1.04 -31.72
C VAL A 575 2.59 -0.40 -31.89
N LYS A 576 2.66 -0.85 -33.13
CA LYS A 576 3.09 -2.20 -33.49
C LYS A 576 4.27 -2.11 -34.47
N VAL A 577 5.28 -2.95 -34.24
CA VAL A 577 6.34 -3.19 -35.23
C VAL A 577 6.50 -4.68 -35.45
N THR A 578 6.71 -5.04 -36.72
CA THR A 578 7.12 -6.38 -37.15
C THR A 578 8.54 -6.29 -37.69
N ALA A 579 9.42 -7.14 -37.19
CA ALA A 579 10.78 -7.32 -37.69
C ALA A 579 10.90 -8.71 -38.32
N GLU A 580 11.37 -8.81 -39.55
CA GLU A 580 11.47 -10.07 -40.28
C GLU A 580 12.79 -10.18 -41.06
N ASN A 581 13.39 -11.36 -41.03
CA ASN A 581 14.51 -11.75 -41.87
C ASN A 581 14.44 -13.25 -42.19
N SER A 582 15.51 -13.82 -42.76
CA SER A 582 15.61 -15.25 -43.05
C SER A 582 15.53 -16.16 -41.83
N ALA A 583 15.82 -15.65 -40.63
CA ALA A 583 15.76 -16.41 -39.39
C ALA A 583 14.35 -16.47 -38.77
N GLY A 584 13.44 -15.57 -39.18
CA GLY A 584 12.04 -15.59 -38.79
C GLY A 584 11.43 -14.20 -38.63
N THR A 585 10.26 -14.17 -37.97
CA THR A 585 9.48 -12.95 -37.73
C THR A 585 9.29 -12.74 -36.23
N SER A 586 9.49 -11.51 -35.77
CA SER A 586 9.14 -11.07 -34.42
C SER A 586 8.19 -9.88 -34.48
N ILE A 587 7.18 -9.88 -33.61
CA ILE A 587 6.17 -8.82 -33.53
C ILE A 587 6.12 -8.32 -32.09
N VAL A 588 6.08 -6.99 -31.93
CA VAL A 588 5.78 -6.37 -30.65
C VAL A 588 4.67 -5.35 -30.82
N THR A 589 3.74 -5.35 -29.87
CA THR A 589 2.63 -4.41 -29.81
C THR A 589 2.66 -3.72 -28.46
N ARG A 590 2.96 -2.43 -28.47
CA ARG A 590 3.00 -1.61 -27.27
C ARG A 590 1.66 -0.91 -27.08
N VAL A 591 0.78 -1.55 -26.31
CA VAL A 591 -0.55 -1.03 -25.98
C VAL A 591 -0.43 0.29 -25.22
N ALA A 592 -1.07 1.35 -25.76
CA ALA A 592 -0.94 2.71 -25.25
C ALA A 592 0.54 3.17 -25.08
N GLY A 593 1.41 2.72 -25.99
CA GLY A 593 2.84 3.00 -25.99
C GLY A 593 3.19 4.46 -26.26
N VAL A 594 2.27 5.21 -26.88
CA VAL A 594 2.34 6.68 -26.98
C VAL A 594 1.09 7.29 -26.37
N ARG A 595 1.29 8.30 -25.52
CA ARG A 595 0.24 9.01 -24.80
C ARG A 595 0.30 10.49 -25.13
N ILE A 596 -0.68 10.96 -25.87
CA ILE A 596 -0.83 12.37 -26.18
C ILE A 596 -1.94 12.93 -25.28
N PHE A 597 -1.55 13.80 -24.37
CA PHE A 597 -2.47 14.41 -23.42
C PHE A 597 -2.92 15.78 -23.91
N PRO A 598 -4.15 16.20 -23.61
CA PRO A 598 -4.51 17.60 -23.81
C PRO A 598 -3.74 18.47 -22.81
N SER A 599 -3.15 19.57 -23.26
CA SER A 599 -2.59 20.58 -22.34
C SER A 599 -3.68 21.27 -21.51
N THR A 600 -4.90 21.33 -22.07
CA THR A 600 -6.09 21.88 -21.40
C THR A 600 -7.27 20.91 -21.48
N VAL A 601 -7.78 20.53 -20.31
CA VAL A 601 -9.01 19.76 -20.11
C VAL A 601 -10.14 20.73 -19.80
N TYR A 602 -11.17 20.75 -20.64
CA TYR A 602 -12.26 21.71 -20.54
C TYR A 602 -13.43 21.17 -19.71
N MET A 603 -13.98 22.06 -18.89
CA MET A 603 -15.19 21.82 -18.11
C MET A 603 -16.22 22.91 -18.37
N LYS A 604 -17.49 22.50 -18.48
CA LYS A 604 -18.61 23.43 -18.70
C LYS A 604 -19.92 22.83 -18.19
N PRO A 605 -20.79 23.59 -17.50
CA PRO A 605 -22.16 23.15 -17.22
C PRO A 605 -22.91 22.86 -18.53
N GLY A 606 -23.47 21.65 -18.66
CA GLY A 606 -24.15 21.20 -19.88
C GLY A 606 -23.23 20.81 -21.05
N GLY A 607 -21.92 20.64 -20.81
CA GLY A 607 -20.99 20.09 -21.81
C GLY A 607 -21.31 18.64 -22.20
N SER A 608 -20.82 18.22 -23.38
CA SER A 608 -21.11 16.88 -23.95
C SER A 608 -20.44 15.73 -23.19
N GLY A 609 -19.38 16.01 -22.40
CA GLY A 609 -18.63 14.98 -21.68
C GLY A 609 -17.95 13.97 -22.59
N THR A 610 -17.42 14.41 -23.73
CA THR A 610 -16.74 13.52 -24.69
C THR A 610 -15.25 13.48 -24.37
N PHE A 611 -14.74 12.34 -23.89
CA PHE A 611 -13.31 12.15 -23.65
C PHE A 611 -12.51 12.39 -24.96
N PRO A 612 -11.34 13.05 -24.95
CA PRO A 612 -10.51 13.44 -23.80
C PRO A 612 -10.78 14.84 -23.21
N PHE A 613 -11.93 15.47 -23.52
CA PHE A 613 -12.30 16.81 -23.06
C PHE A 613 -11.31 17.91 -23.49
N ASP A 614 -10.66 17.72 -24.64
CA ASP A 614 -9.59 18.55 -25.24
C ASP A 614 -10.11 19.82 -25.94
N THR A 615 -11.42 20.04 -25.97
CA THR A 615 -12.03 21.24 -26.56
C THR A 615 -13.27 21.68 -25.77
N PRO A 616 -13.70 22.95 -25.86
CA PRO A 616 -14.93 23.41 -25.21
C PRO A 616 -16.19 22.62 -25.60
N ALA A 617 -16.30 22.16 -26.85
CA ALA A 617 -17.44 21.34 -27.32
C ALA A 617 -17.46 19.95 -26.67
N LYS A 618 -16.28 19.42 -26.33
CA LYS A 618 -16.10 18.12 -25.66
C LYS A 618 -16.09 18.22 -24.14
N ALA A 619 -16.21 19.43 -23.57
CA ALA A 619 -16.07 19.68 -22.15
C ALA A 619 -16.96 18.77 -21.28
N THR A 620 -16.44 18.36 -20.12
CA THR A 620 -17.18 17.54 -19.15
C THR A 620 -17.89 18.39 -18.10
N THR A 621 -18.98 17.86 -17.55
CA THR A 621 -19.73 18.46 -16.44
C THR A 621 -19.21 17.99 -15.06
N ASN A 622 -18.40 16.94 -15.02
CA ASN A 622 -17.97 16.29 -13.78
C ASN A 622 -16.50 16.57 -13.49
N LEU A 623 -16.22 17.09 -12.28
CA LEU A 623 -14.90 17.55 -11.88
C LEU A 623 -13.86 16.42 -11.76
N GLN A 624 -14.24 15.28 -11.17
CA GLN A 624 -13.29 14.19 -10.99
C GLN A 624 -12.83 13.59 -12.34
N PRO A 625 -13.73 13.25 -13.30
CA PRO A 625 -13.30 12.83 -14.64
C PRO A 625 -12.39 13.84 -15.36
N ALA A 626 -12.57 15.14 -15.17
CA ALA A 626 -11.68 16.16 -15.75
C ALA A 626 -10.28 16.09 -15.13
N ILE A 627 -10.19 16.08 -13.80
CA ILE A 627 -8.93 15.92 -13.07
C ILE A 627 -8.23 14.62 -13.49
N ASP A 628 -9.01 13.55 -13.64
CA ASP A 628 -8.53 12.23 -14.03
C ASP A 628 -7.95 12.20 -15.45
N ALA A 629 -8.49 12.99 -16.38
CA ALA A 629 -8.00 13.13 -17.75
C ALA A 629 -6.75 14.04 -17.88
N ALA A 630 -6.53 14.94 -16.91
CA ALA A 630 -5.40 15.87 -16.93
C ALA A 630 -4.08 15.21 -16.51
N ALA A 631 -3.09 15.19 -17.40
CA ALA A 631 -1.73 14.73 -17.11
C ALA A 631 -0.95 15.76 -16.26
N PRO A 632 0.13 15.36 -15.55
CA PRO A 632 0.99 16.31 -14.83
C PRO A 632 1.47 17.45 -15.73
N GLY A 633 1.27 18.70 -15.31
CA GLY A 633 1.53 19.93 -16.07
C GLY A 633 0.30 20.49 -16.81
N ALA A 634 -0.78 19.72 -16.94
CA ALA A 634 -1.99 20.17 -17.65
C ALA A 634 -2.85 21.12 -16.82
N THR A 635 -3.72 21.86 -17.51
CA THR A 635 -4.74 22.72 -16.91
C THR A 635 -6.13 22.09 -17.03
N VAL A 636 -6.87 22.04 -15.93
CA VAL A 636 -8.33 21.82 -15.93
C VAL A 636 -9.00 23.19 -15.87
N LEU A 637 -9.64 23.58 -16.96
CA LEU A 637 -10.21 24.92 -17.16
C LEU A 637 -11.74 24.88 -17.06
N LEU A 638 -12.28 25.58 -16.05
CA LEU A 638 -13.71 25.71 -15.81
C LEU A 638 -14.26 26.94 -16.54
N ASP A 639 -15.24 26.73 -17.41
CA ASP A 639 -16.13 27.77 -17.91
C ASP A 639 -17.09 28.23 -16.79
N ASP A 640 -17.78 29.34 -17.00
CA ASP A 640 -18.63 29.93 -15.97
C ASP A 640 -19.79 29.03 -15.55
N GLY A 641 -20.11 29.07 -14.26
CA GLY A 641 -21.28 28.44 -13.68
C GLY A 641 -20.98 27.54 -12.48
N ILE A 642 -21.89 26.60 -12.23
CA ILE A 642 -21.96 25.83 -10.99
C ILE A 642 -21.63 24.36 -11.25
N TYR A 643 -20.60 23.86 -10.56
CA TYR A 643 -20.11 22.49 -10.61
C TYR A 643 -20.43 21.78 -9.29
N GLN A 644 -21.46 20.92 -9.32
CA GLN A 644 -21.99 20.27 -8.13
C GLN A 644 -21.35 18.91 -7.86
N LEU A 645 -20.94 18.69 -6.60
CA LEU A 645 -20.29 17.46 -6.15
C LEU A 645 -21.17 16.65 -5.20
N THR A 646 -21.21 15.33 -5.40
CA THR A 646 -21.79 14.36 -4.45
C THR A 646 -20.73 13.66 -3.61
N THR A 647 -19.49 13.63 -4.10
CA THR A 647 -18.29 13.13 -3.42
C THR A 647 -17.13 14.09 -3.65
N PRO A 648 -16.08 14.07 -2.81
CA PRO A 648 -14.97 15.01 -2.95
C PRO A 648 -14.22 14.77 -4.27
N ALA A 649 -13.81 15.85 -4.92
CA ALA A 649 -12.87 15.81 -6.05
C ALA A 649 -11.43 15.88 -5.54
N ILE A 650 -10.54 15.11 -6.17
CA ILE A 650 -9.24 14.73 -5.61
C ILE A 650 -8.16 15.11 -6.59
N ILE A 651 -7.23 15.93 -6.14
CA ILE A 651 -6.13 16.42 -6.94
C ILE A 651 -4.84 15.79 -6.40
N ARG A 652 -4.43 14.72 -7.07
CA ARG A 652 -3.27 13.89 -6.74
C ARG A 652 -2.16 13.97 -7.78
N ARG A 653 -2.28 14.86 -8.76
CA ARG A 653 -1.28 15.16 -9.79
C ARG A 653 -0.92 16.64 -9.75
N GLY A 654 0.27 16.97 -10.24
CA GLY A 654 0.69 18.35 -10.46
C GLY A 654 -0.05 18.99 -11.61
N ILE A 655 -1.31 19.36 -11.41
CA ILE A 655 -2.16 20.02 -12.41
C ILE A 655 -2.62 21.38 -11.89
N THR A 656 -3.03 22.25 -12.80
CA THR A 656 -3.67 23.52 -12.47
C THR A 656 -5.17 23.40 -12.67
N LEU A 657 -5.96 23.54 -11.61
CA LEU A 657 -7.42 23.68 -11.66
C LEU A 657 -7.76 25.17 -11.57
N THR A 658 -8.31 25.74 -12.63
CA THR A 658 -8.57 27.18 -12.74
C THR A 658 -9.89 27.47 -13.46
N SER A 659 -10.27 28.75 -13.53
CA SER A 659 -11.45 29.21 -14.26
C SER A 659 -11.12 30.28 -15.29
N VAL A 660 -12.01 30.40 -16.28
CA VAL A 660 -11.94 31.44 -17.32
C VAL A 660 -12.07 32.82 -16.68
N ASN A 661 -13.20 33.13 -16.01
CA ASN A 661 -13.50 34.48 -15.56
C ASN A 661 -13.27 34.75 -14.07
N GLY A 662 -12.90 33.74 -13.29
CA GLY A 662 -12.50 33.92 -11.90
C GLY A 662 -13.53 33.47 -10.86
N PRO A 663 -13.27 33.77 -9.58
CA PRO A 663 -14.09 33.27 -8.48
C PRO A 663 -15.50 33.87 -8.46
N ALA A 664 -15.75 34.99 -9.14
CA ALA A 664 -17.07 35.60 -9.23
C ALA A 664 -18.05 34.79 -10.09
N ASP A 665 -17.56 33.99 -11.04
CA ASP A 665 -18.38 33.34 -12.06
C ASP A 665 -18.29 31.80 -12.02
N SER A 666 -17.26 31.24 -11.36
CA SER A 666 -17.02 29.80 -11.31
C SER A 666 -17.12 29.23 -9.89
N PHE A 667 -18.12 28.38 -9.68
CA PHE A 667 -18.50 27.85 -8.37
C PHE A 667 -18.37 26.33 -8.31
N VAL A 668 -17.56 25.82 -7.38
CA VAL A 668 -17.59 24.42 -6.97
C VAL A 668 -18.41 24.33 -5.70
N GLU A 669 -19.47 23.53 -5.71
CA GLU A 669 -20.35 23.41 -4.56
C GLU A 669 -20.88 21.99 -4.37
N ARG A 670 -21.46 21.74 -3.20
CA ARG A 670 -22.08 20.46 -2.89
C ARG A 670 -23.46 20.36 -3.51
N LYS A 671 -23.78 19.23 -4.14
CA LYS A 671 -25.15 18.92 -4.58
C LYS A 671 -26.08 18.83 -3.36
N ALA A 672 -27.28 19.39 -3.45
CA ALA A 672 -28.28 19.30 -2.37
C ALA A 672 -28.49 17.83 -1.93
N GLY A 673 -28.57 17.59 -0.61
CA GLY A 673 -28.70 16.25 -0.01
C GLY A 673 -27.40 15.43 0.10
N ALA A 674 -26.33 15.76 -0.64
CA ALA A 674 -25.05 15.09 -0.48
C ALA A 674 -24.38 15.44 0.86
N ASN A 675 -23.57 14.52 1.38
CA ASN A 675 -22.71 14.73 2.54
C ASN A 675 -21.26 14.66 2.06
N THR A 676 -20.69 15.80 1.68
CA THR A 676 -19.37 15.85 1.07
C THR A 676 -18.67 17.18 1.33
N ARG A 677 -17.34 17.09 1.48
CA ARG A 677 -16.45 18.22 1.22
C ARG A 677 -16.24 18.36 -0.29
N LEU A 678 -15.62 19.45 -0.73
CA LEU A 678 -15.46 19.73 -2.16
C LEU A 678 -14.17 19.14 -2.70
N LEU A 679 -13.04 19.58 -2.16
CA LEU A 679 -11.73 19.27 -2.72
C LEU A 679 -10.81 18.58 -1.73
N VAL A 680 -9.94 17.72 -2.25
CA VAL A 680 -8.79 17.14 -1.54
C VAL A 680 -7.54 17.36 -2.39
N VAL A 681 -6.57 18.14 -1.89
CA VAL A 681 -5.36 18.53 -2.63
C VAL A 681 -4.14 17.90 -1.98
N MET A 682 -3.44 17.05 -2.74
CA MET A 682 -2.44 16.16 -2.15
C MET A 682 -1.09 16.20 -2.85
N HIS A 683 -1.02 16.74 -4.07
CA HIS A 683 0.23 16.81 -4.83
C HIS A 683 0.95 18.15 -4.60
N PRO A 684 2.28 18.17 -4.40
CA PRO A 684 3.05 19.40 -4.16
C PRO A 684 2.94 20.43 -5.30
N ASP A 685 2.91 19.96 -6.54
CA ASP A 685 2.77 20.85 -7.72
C ASP A 685 1.32 21.11 -8.15
N ALA A 686 0.31 20.66 -7.38
CA ALA A 686 -1.08 20.99 -7.70
C ALA A 686 -1.38 22.45 -7.38
N ILE A 687 -2.06 23.14 -8.30
CA ILE A 687 -2.57 24.50 -8.12
C ILE A 687 -4.09 24.48 -8.25
N VAL A 688 -4.80 25.04 -7.27
CA VAL A 688 -6.22 25.39 -7.41
C VAL A 688 -6.33 26.90 -7.32
N GLU A 689 -6.89 27.54 -8.33
CA GLU A 689 -6.95 28.99 -8.34
C GLU A 689 -8.21 29.55 -8.98
N ARG A 690 -8.54 30.81 -8.64
CA ARG A 690 -9.58 31.58 -9.33
C ARG A 690 -10.98 30.94 -9.23
N LEU A 691 -11.32 30.31 -8.10
CA LEU A 691 -12.60 29.61 -7.93
C LEU A 691 -13.30 30.01 -6.62
N THR A 692 -14.63 29.90 -6.61
CA THR A 692 -15.41 29.91 -5.36
C THR A 692 -15.74 28.49 -4.92
N LEU A 693 -15.31 28.12 -3.71
CA LEU A 693 -15.62 26.86 -3.04
C LEU A 693 -16.70 27.10 -1.99
N ARG A 694 -17.93 26.61 -2.22
CA ARG A 694 -19.06 26.96 -1.34
C ARG A 694 -20.06 25.86 -1.01
N ASN A 695 -20.85 26.10 0.04
CA ASN A 695 -22.03 25.31 0.42
C ASN A 695 -21.73 23.84 0.75
N ALA A 696 -20.47 23.51 1.05
CA ALA A 696 -20.11 22.18 1.48
C ALA A 696 -20.69 21.88 2.87
N ASN A 697 -21.03 20.62 3.09
CA ASN A 697 -21.51 20.12 4.36
C ASN A 697 -21.00 18.70 4.53
N PHE A 698 -20.05 18.55 5.44
CA PHE A 698 -19.37 17.29 5.67
C PHE A 698 -19.48 16.84 7.12
N GLN A 699 -20.08 15.66 7.32
CA GLN A 699 -20.29 15.04 8.62
C GLN A 699 -20.01 13.54 8.52
N ARG A 700 -18.98 13.03 9.20
CA ARG A 700 -18.67 11.59 9.15
C ARG A 700 -17.99 11.10 10.41
N SER A 701 -18.28 9.86 10.79
CA SER A 701 -17.61 9.20 11.92
C SER A 701 -16.10 9.19 11.70
N GLY A 702 -15.35 9.62 12.70
CA GLY A 702 -13.91 9.61 12.87
C GLY A 702 -13.12 10.74 12.24
N MET A 703 -13.71 11.59 11.37
CA MET A 703 -12.92 12.54 10.56
C MET A 703 -13.68 13.72 9.94
N ALA A 704 -14.36 14.53 10.73
CA ALA A 704 -14.98 15.75 10.22
C ALA A 704 -13.90 16.85 9.99
N TYR A 705 -13.11 16.70 8.92
CA TYR A 705 -12.02 17.60 8.55
C TYR A 705 -12.28 18.34 7.24
N GLY A 706 -12.08 19.66 7.21
CA GLY A 706 -12.09 20.44 5.97
C GLY A 706 -13.45 20.46 5.32
N GLY A 707 -14.33 21.40 5.72
CA GLY A 707 -15.68 21.49 5.18
C GLY A 707 -15.66 21.70 3.66
N ALA A 708 -14.86 22.64 3.15
CA ALA A 708 -14.64 22.81 1.72
C ALA A 708 -13.46 21.97 1.22
N LEU A 709 -12.32 22.08 1.91
CA LEU A 709 -11.03 21.63 1.40
C LEU A 709 -10.23 20.90 2.48
N TRP A 710 -9.63 19.77 2.10
CA TRP A 710 -8.50 19.18 2.82
C TRP A 710 -7.26 19.25 1.94
N MET A 711 -6.21 19.95 2.39
CA MET A 711 -4.92 19.91 1.71
C MET A 711 -3.81 19.28 2.57
N SER A 712 -3.00 18.43 1.94
CA SER A 712 -1.77 17.89 2.49
C SER A 712 -0.52 18.38 1.75
N ALA A 713 -0.69 18.95 0.56
CA ALA A 713 0.34 19.60 -0.24
C ALA A 713 -0.32 20.56 -1.25
N GLY A 714 0.45 21.10 -2.20
CA GLY A 714 -0.07 21.96 -3.27
C GLY A 714 -0.27 23.40 -2.85
N MET A 715 -0.80 24.20 -3.77
CA MET A 715 -1.13 25.60 -3.57
C MET A 715 -2.60 25.84 -3.92
N VAL A 716 -3.32 26.55 -3.05
CA VAL A 716 -4.63 27.11 -3.39
C VAL A 716 -4.55 28.62 -3.29
N ARG A 717 -4.87 29.33 -4.38
CA ARG A 717 -4.68 30.78 -4.44
C ARG A 717 -5.77 31.55 -5.18
N ASN A 718 -5.97 32.81 -4.84
CA ASN A 718 -6.95 33.68 -5.51
C ASN A 718 -8.36 33.04 -5.54
N CYS A 719 -8.71 32.30 -4.48
CA CYS A 719 -9.99 31.63 -4.33
C CYS A 719 -10.83 32.28 -3.23
N VAL A 720 -12.15 32.09 -3.34
CA VAL A 720 -13.11 32.42 -2.31
C VAL A 720 -13.62 31.13 -1.68
N ILE A 721 -13.50 30.98 -0.37
CA ILE A 721 -13.95 29.78 0.36
C ILE A 721 -15.02 30.21 1.35
N THR A 722 -16.28 29.84 1.08
CA THR A 722 -17.41 30.40 1.84
C THR A 722 -18.58 29.47 2.10
N ASN A 723 -19.26 29.69 3.22
CA ASN A 723 -20.47 28.96 3.59
C ASN A 723 -20.28 27.43 3.61
N ASN A 724 -19.10 26.98 4.03
CA ASN A 724 -18.80 25.56 4.19
C ASN A 724 -18.93 25.15 5.65
N LEU A 725 -19.41 23.93 5.87
CA LEU A 725 -19.70 23.41 7.19
C LEU A 725 -19.06 22.04 7.37
N VAL A 726 -18.35 21.88 8.49
CA VAL A 726 -17.86 20.58 8.95
C VAL A 726 -18.45 20.26 10.31
N GLN A 727 -18.95 19.03 10.49
CA GLN A 727 -19.64 18.60 11.71
C GLN A 727 -19.07 17.29 12.25
N GLY A 728 -18.48 17.33 13.44
CA GLY A 728 -18.12 16.13 14.21
C GLY A 728 -19.38 15.37 14.63
N LEU A 729 -19.36 14.03 14.50
CA LEU A 729 -20.36 13.17 15.13
C LEU A 729 -20.20 13.15 16.66
N PRO A 730 -21.15 12.58 17.41
CA PRO A 730 -21.00 12.45 18.85
C PRO A 730 -19.66 11.80 19.25
N ASN A 731 -19.02 12.37 20.27
CA ASN A 731 -17.72 12.05 20.85
C ASN A 731 -16.54 12.25 19.88
N GLN A 732 -16.69 13.09 18.85
CA GLN A 732 -15.67 13.29 17.83
C GLN A 732 -15.46 14.75 17.47
N PRO A 733 -14.20 15.18 17.24
CA PRO A 733 -13.90 16.56 16.94
C PRO A 733 -14.31 16.94 15.51
N GLY A 734 -14.66 18.21 15.33
CA GLY A 734 -14.67 18.87 14.03
C GLY A 734 -13.41 19.72 13.84
N ALA A 735 -12.86 19.79 12.62
CA ALA A 735 -11.75 20.69 12.36
C ALA A 735 -11.74 21.28 10.94
N GLY A 736 -11.49 22.59 10.83
CA GLY A 736 -11.34 23.29 9.55
C GLY A 736 -12.68 23.45 8.82
N GLY A 737 -13.53 24.39 9.25
CA GLY A 737 -14.83 24.60 8.61
C GLY A 737 -14.73 24.99 7.13
N GLY A 738 -13.75 25.82 6.78
CA GLY A 738 -13.36 26.06 5.39
C GLY A 738 -12.30 25.05 4.94
N VAL A 739 -11.12 25.11 5.57
CA VAL A 739 -9.93 24.37 5.16
C VAL A 739 -9.30 23.63 6.33
N TYR A 740 -8.92 22.37 6.09
CA TYR A 740 -8.02 21.61 6.96
C TYR A 740 -6.67 21.40 6.24
N MET A 741 -5.59 21.88 6.85
CA MET A 741 -4.24 21.88 6.27
C MET A 741 -3.29 21.01 7.08
N THR A 742 -2.70 20.01 6.43
CA THR A 742 -1.57 19.22 6.94
C THR A 742 -0.30 19.44 6.12
N GLY A 743 -0.30 20.46 5.25
CA GLY A 743 0.78 20.85 4.35
C GLY A 743 0.24 21.78 3.24
N GLY A 744 1.10 22.20 2.33
CA GLY A 744 0.75 23.09 1.21
C GLY A 744 0.69 24.58 1.57
N THR A 745 0.19 25.39 0.64
CA THR A 745 0.10 26.86 0.74
C THR A 745 -1.30 27.38 0.42
N LEU A 746 -1.89 28.15 1.33
CA LEU A 746 -3.02 29.04 1.04
C LEU A 746 -2.48 30.44 0.78
N ARG A 747 -2.78 31.02 -0.40
CA ARG A 747 -2.27 32.33 -0.80
C ARG A 747 -3.35 33.23 -1.39
N ASN A 748 -3.45 34.51 -1.00
CA ASN A 748 -4.39 35.46 -1.62
C ASN A 748 -5.86 34.96 -1.60
N ASN A 749 -6.26 34.22 -0.56
CA ASN A 749 -7.62 33.67 -0.49
C ASN A 749 -8.49 34.47 0.48
N LEU A 750 -9.77 34.58 0.14
CA LEU A 750 -10.80 35.08 1.04
C LEU A 750 -11.57 33.89 1.63
N LEU A 751 -11.56 33.77 2.96
CA LEU A 751 -12.28 32.73 3.69
C LEU A 751 -13.32 33.36 4.61
N PHE A 752 -14.61 33.17 4.32
CA PHE A 752 -15.66 33.78 5.13
C PHE A 752 -16.93 32.94 5.30
N ARG A 753 -17.61 33.10 6.44
CA ARG A 753 -18.85 32.36 6.79
C ARG A 753 -18.70 30.85 6.78
N ASN A 754 -17.50 30.32 7.01
CA ASN A 754 -17.31 28.89 7.21
C ASN A 754 -17.54 28.50 8.67
N GLY A 755 -17.98 27.27 8.91
CA GLY A 755 -18.39 26.77 10.21
C GLY A 755 -17.77 25.42 10.55
N CYS A 756 -17.31 25.27 11.77
CA CYS A 756 -16.90 24.01 12.36
C CYS A 756 -17.76 23.71 13.59
N ARG A 757 -18.38 22.54 13.64
CA ARG A 757 -19.28 22.14 14.74
C ARG A 757 -18.94 20.78 15.30
N SER A 758 -19.18 20.57 16.59
CA SER A 758 -19.30 19.23 17.18
C SER A 758 -20.40 19.23 18.24
N SER A 759 -21.15 18.14 18.32
CA SER A 759 -22.34 18.02 19.18
C SER A 759 -22.00 17.89 20.66
N ASN A 760 -20.92 17.19 20.99
CA ASN A 760 -20.48 16.93 22.37
C ASN A 760 -18.95 16.71 22.46
N SER A 761 -18.18 17.29 21.55
CA SER A 761 -16.71 17.28 21.53
C SER A 761 -16.18 18.63 21.03
N SER A 762 -14.88 18.72 20.71
CA SER A 762 -14.24 19.96 20.32
C SER A 762 -14.46 20.32 18.84
N ALA A 763 -14.49 21.63 18.55
CA ALA A 763 -14.54 22.13 17.18
C ALA A 763 -13.48 23.23 17.00
N HIS A 764 -12.57 23.05 16.05
CA HIS A 764 -11.38 23.90 15.90
C HIS A 764 -11.23 24.47 14.49
N GLY A 765 -10.91 25.76 14.36
CA GLY A 765 -10.60 26.36 13.07
C GLY A 765 -11.85 26.54 12.21
N GLY A 766 -12.70 27.49 12.53
CA GLY A 766 -13.94 27.72 11.78
C GLY A 766 -13.66 28.08 10.32
N GLY A 767 -12.63 28.89 10.09
CA GLY A 767 -12.06 29.11 8.77
C GLY A 767 -11.03 28.04 8.42
N ILE A 768 -9.93 27.98 9.17
CA ILE A 768 -8.76 27.15 8.88
C ILE A 768 -8.31 26.39 10.11
N HIS A 769 -8.02 25.10 9.96
CA HIS A 769 -7.22 24.33 10.92
C HIS A 769 -5.86 24.01 10.28
N LEU A 770 -4.76 24.46 10.89
CA LEU A 770 -3.40 24.40 10.36
C LEU A 770 -2.50 23.53 11.26
N THR A 771 -2.16 22.33 10.79
CA THR A 771 -1.17 21.47 11.46
C THR A 771 0.20 21.50 10.79
N ALA A 772 0.27 21.86 9.51
CA ALA A 772 1.49 22.19 8.77
C ALA A 772 1.15 22.95 7.48
N GLY A 773 2.14 23.59 6.85
CA GLY A 773 1.98 24.42 5.65
C GLY A 773 2.04 25.93 5.93
N MET A 774 1.64 26.73 4.95
CA MET A 774 1.74 28.19 4.98
C MET A 774 0.40 28.87 4.64
N ILE A 775 0.04 29.89 5.41
CA ILE A 775 -1.03 30.85 5.08
C ILE A 775 -0.37 32.18 4.72
N GLN A 776 -0.67 32.73 3.55
CA GLN A 776 -0.04 33.95 3.05
C GLN A 776 -1.08 34.88 2.44
N ASN A 777 -1.08 36.16 2.80
CA ASN A 777 -1.97 37.16 2.20
C ASN A 777 -3.44 36.70 2.17
N CYS A 778 -3.94 36.08 3.23
CA CYS A 778 -5.33 35.63 3.27
C CYS A 778 -6.16 36.56 4.14
N THR A 779 -7.43 36.74 3.78
CA THR A 779 -8.43 37.38 4.65
C THR A 779 -9.37 36.31 5.19
N VAL A 780 -9.32 36.05 6.50
CA VAL A 780 -10.13 35.06 7.21
C VAL A 780 -11.11 35.80 8.11
N VAL A 781 -12.38 35.85 7.71
CA VAL A 781 -13.35 36.77 8.31
C VAL A 781 -14.73 36.15 8.51
N SER A 782 -15.39 36.44 9.64
CA SER A 782 -16.76 35.94 9.91
C SER A 782 -16.90 34.42 9.86
N ASN A 783 -15.88 33.67 10.29
CA ASN A 783 -15.94 32.22 10.42
C ASN A 783 -16.26 31.81 11.87
N ALA A 784 -16.73 30.58 12.04
CA ALA A 784 -17.32 30.09 13.29
C ALA A 784 -16.78 28.74 13.72
N SER A 785 -16.41 28.60 14.99
CA SER A 785 -16.25 27.28 15.64
C SER A 785 -17.28 27.14 16.77
N GLU A 786 -17.93 25.99 16.87
CA GLU A 786 -19.01 25.74 17.84
C GLU A 786 -18.84 24.34 18.45
N GLY A 787 -18.53 24.30 19.75
CA GLY A 787 -18.32 23.07 20.52
C GLY A 787 -19.60 22.62 21.22
N ALA A 788 -19.48 21.58 22.05
CA ALA A 788 -20.59 21.00 22.81
C ALA A 788 -21.48 22.04 23.51
N LEU A 789 -22.79 21.97 23.26
CA LEU A 789 -23.79 22.66 24.07
C LEU A 789 -23.97 21.88 25.39
N GLY A 790 -23.26 22.27 26.45
CA GLY A 790 -23.62 21.89 27.83
C GLY A 790 -22.65 21.03 28.66
N SER A 791 -21.38 20.86 28.26
CA SER A 791 -20.38 20.27 29.18
C SER A 791 -19.72 21.38 30.00
N ALA A 792 -19.91 21.36 31.32
CA ALA A 792 -19.23 22.24 32.27
C ALA A 792 -17.77 21.83 32.54
N ASP A 793 -17.24 20.83 31.83
CA ASP A 793 -15.87 20.36 31.98
C ASP A 793 -14.93 21.09 31.01
N THR A 794 -14.10 21.97 31.57
CA THR A 794 -13.42 23.09 30.89
C THR A 794 -12.17 22.71 30.06
N ALA A 795 -12.04 21.47 29.59
CA ALA A 795 -10.89 21.02 28.80
C ALA A 795 -11.13 20.99 27.27
N ASP A 796 -12.38 20.81 26.82
CA ASP A 796 -12.76 20.60 25.40
C ASP A 796 -13.37 21.85 24.73
N THR A 797 -12.80 23.03 24.99
CA THR A 797 -13.30 24.28 24.39
C THR A 797 -12.96 24.35 22.91
N SER A 798 -13.93 24.70 22.06
CA SER A 798 -13.64 25.17 20.70
C SER A 798 -12.61 26.29 20.68
N ARG A 799 -11.74 26.33 19.66
CA ARG A 799 -10.64 27.30 19.55
C ARG A 799 -10.43 27.74 18.10
N GLY A 800 -10.01 28.99 17.93
CA GLY A 800 -9.68 29.56 16.62
C GLY A 800 -10.90 29.65 15.71
N GLY A 801 -11.84 30.57 16.01
CA GLY A 801 -13.00 30.81 15.15
C GLY A 801 -12.60 31.07 13.69
N GLY A 802 -11.47 31.77 13.51
CA GLY A 802 -10.83 31.98 12.21
C GLY A 802 -9.79 30.90 11.93
N VAL A 803 -8.68 30.90 12.66
CA VAL A 803 -7.55 29.99 12.44
C VAL A 803 -7.16 29.25 13.73
N TYR A 804 -7.09 27.94 13.68
CA TYR A 804 -6.49 27.12 14.74
C TYR A 804 -5.18 26.52 14.25
N ALA A 805 -4.04 27.01 14.75
CA ALA A 805 -2.71 26.57 14.30
C ALA A 805 -1.97 25.79 15.40
N THR A 806 -1.66 24.51 15.12
CA THR A 806 -0.77 23.67 15.95
C THR A 806 0.59 23.48 15.31
N GLY A 807 0.70 23.68 13.99
CA GLY A 807 1.93 23.71 13.22
C GLY A 807 1.87 24.75 12.08
N GLY A 808 2.86 24.74 11.19
CA GLY A 808 2.93 25.68 10.06
C GLY A 808 3.19 27.14 10.46
N SER A 809 2.96 28.05 9.51
CA SER A 809 3.11 29.50 9.67
C SER A 809 2.05 30.30 8.91
N ALA A 810 1.81 31.53 9.36
CA ALA A 810 0.92 32.49 8.70
C ALA A 810 1.61 33.84 8.56
N SER A 811 1.47 34.48 7.40
CA SER A 811 2.05 35.80 7.14
C SER A 811 1.15 36.70 6.31
N ASN A 812 1.29 38.02 6.49
CA ASN A 812 0.56 39.04 5.73
C ASN A 812 -0.95 38.84 5.72
N SER A 813 -1.52 38.22 6.75
CA SER A 813 -2.91 37.76 6.72
C SER A 813 -3.75 38.54 7.72
N ILE A 814 -5.00 38.77 7.36
CA ILE A 814 -5.99 39.41 8.24
C ILE A 814 -6.93 38.33 8.77
N VAL A 815 -7.04 38.21 10.10
CA VAL A 815 -7.94 37.26 10.77
C VAL A 815 -8.81 38.02 11.77
N VAL A 816 -10.00 38.45 11.33
CA VAL A 816 -10.88 39.35 12.09
C VAL A 816 -12.36 38.95 12.04
N PHE A 817 -13.15 39.39 13.02
CA PHE A 817 -14.58 39.11 13.14
C PHE A 817 -14.95 37.62 13.12
N ASN A 818 -14.05 36.74 13.51
CA ASN A 818 -14.35 35.32 13.66
C ASN A 818 -14.78 35.04 15.10
N TRP A 819 -15.65 34.05 15.30
CA TRP A 819 -16.19 33.77 16.63
C TRP A 819 -16.09 32.29 17.03
N ILE A 820 -16.15 32.09 18.34
CA ILE A 820 -16.38 30.79 18.94
C ILE A 820 -17.72 30.83 19.65
N ARG A 821 -18.60 29.88 19.35
CA ARG A 821 -19.89 29.72 20.01
C ARG A 821 -19.78 28.64 21.09
N ASN A 822 -19.64 29.07 22.34
CA ASN A 822 -19.66 28.23 23.55
C ASN A 822 -20.82 28.69 24.47
N PRO A 823 -21.30 27.83 25.41
CA PRO A 823 -22.43 28.17 26.29
C PRO A 823 -22.19 29.35 27.25
N THR A 824 -20.95 29.81 27.47
CA THR A 824 -20.61 30.94 28.36
C THR A 824 -19.27 31.59 27.99
N PRO A 825 -19.12 32.92 28.19
CA PRO A 825 -19.45 33.90 27.17
C PRO A 825 -18.64 33.69 25.87
N THR A 826 -19.15 34.22 24.76
CA THR A 826 -18.51 34.25 23.44
C THR A 826 -17.12 34.89 23.55
N VAL A 827 -16.06 34.10 23.75
CA VAL A 827 -14.69 34.62 23.69
C VAL A 827 -14.34 34.73 22.22
N GLY A 828 -14.08 35.93 21.74
CA GLY A 828 -13.69 36.20 20.36
C GLY A 828 -12.28 35.70 20.04
N ILE A 829 -11.92 34.45 20.40
CA ILE A 829 -10.63 33.84 20.07
C ILE A 829 -10.64 33.49 18.59
N GLN A 830 -10.17 34.43 17.78
CA GLN A 830 -10.06 34.37 16.35
C GLN A 830 -8.94 33.44 15.91
N ILE A 831 -7.83 33.46 16.65
CA ILE A 831 -6.64 32.66 16.37
C ILE A 831 -6.16 31.88 17.59
N SER A 832 -5.62 30.68 17.33
CA SER A 832 -4.82 29.89 18.29
C SER A 832 -3.46 29.59 17.66
N GLY A 833 -2.39 29.62 18.47
CA GLY A 833 -1.00 29.47 17.97
C GLY A 833 -0.39 30.77 17.47
N THR A 834 -0.52 31.87 18.25
CA THR A 834 -0.12 33.24 17.87
C THR A 834 1.35 33.38 17.49
N ASN A 835 2.24 32.57 18.07
CA ASN A 835 3.68 32.55 17.75
C ASN A 835 4.00 32.09 16.32
N ARG A 836 3.00 31.63 15.56
CA ARG A 836 3.13 31.20 14.16
C ARG A 836 2.80 32.30 13.15
N PHE A 837 2.35 33.47 13.63
CA PHE A 837 1.93 34.60 12.80
C PHE A 837 3.00 35.70 12.78
N GLY A 838 3.28 36.21 11.58
CA GLY A 838 4.10 37.41 11.36
C GLY A 838 3.46 38.35 10.34
N TYR A 839 3.70 39.65 10.46
CA TYR A 839 3.11 40.67 9.57
C TYR A 839 1.60 40.48 9.36
N SER A 840 0.87 40.08 10.40
CA SER A 840 -0.54 39.70 10.32
C SER A 840 -1.39 40.51 11.28
N HIS A 841 -2.69 40.57 11.01
CA HIS A 841 -3.63 41.37 11.78
C HIS A 841 -4.68 40.49 12.46
N ALA A 842 -4.64 40.41 13.79
CA ALA A 842 -5.68 39.80 14.62
C ALA A 842 -5.62 40.36 16.06
N SER A 843 -6.74 40.28 16.78
CA SER A 843 -6.90 40.82 18.14
C SER A 843 -5.96 40.21 19.18
N GLU A 844 -5.55 38.96 18.99
CA GLU A 844 -4.74 38.16 19.91
C GLU A 844 -3.23 38.27 19.65
N LEU A 845 -2.84 38.96 18.59
CA LEU A 845 -1.43 39.23 18.31
C LEU A 845 -0.94 40.39 19.18
N ALA A 846 0.37 40.59 19.21
CA ALA A 846 0.98 41.76 19.84
C ALA A 846 1.48 42.71 18.76
N THR A 847 0.98 43.95 18.76
CA THR A 847 1.40 44.98 17.80
C THR A 847 2.92 45.18 17.85
N GLY A 848 3.56 45.22 16.68
CA GLY A 848 5.01 45.42 16.55
C GLY A 848 5.86 44.16 16.71
N VAL A 849 5.32 43.08 17.29
CA VAL A 849 6.03 41.79 17.36
C VAL A 849 5.94 41.10 16.00
N ASN A 850 7.08 40.82 15.36
CA ASN A 850 7.15 40.26 14.00
C ASN A 850 6.36 41.06 12.95
N GLY A 851 6.19 42.38 13.15
CA GLY A 851 5.40 43.23 12.24
C GLY A 851 3.88 43.05 12.34
N ASN A 852 3.38 42.35 13.37
CA ASN A 852 1.95 42.14 13.55
C ASN A 852 1.22 43.42 13.96
N LEU A 853 -0.09 43.44 13.67
CA LEU A 853 -1.04 44.45 14.11
C LEU A 853 -2.07 43.81 15.03
N ALA A 854 -2.37 44.48 16.13
CA ALA A 854 -3.40 44.10 17.08
C ALA A 854 -4.20 45.33 17.53
N THR A 855 -5.35 45.07 18.16
CA THR A 855 -6.24 46.03 18.86
C THR A 855 -6.88 47.17 18.06
N VAL A 856 -6.44 47.44 16.83
CA VAL A 856 -7.11 48.35 15.88
C VAL A 856 -7.95 47.56 14.88
N GLU A 857 -9.05 48.12 14.36
CA GLU A 857 -9.77 47.43 13.29
C GLU A 857 -9.02 47.57 11.96
N PRO A 858 -9.06 46.56 11.07
CA PRO A 858 -8.45 46.67 9.75
C PRO A 858 -9.20 47.62 8.81
N LEU A 859 -10.39 48.13 9.17
CA LEU A 859 -11.17 49.08 8.37
C LEU A 859 -11.42 48.61 6.93
N PHE A 860 -12.36 47.69 6.74
CA PHE A 860 -12.82 47.30 5.39
C PHE A 860 -13.77 48.33 4.79
N VAL A 861 -13.81 48.44 3.45
CA VAL A 861 -14.71 49.35 2.72
C VAL A 861 -16.19 49.10 3.07
N ASP A 862 -16.68 47.85 2.97
CA ASP A 862 -18.03 47.48 3.41
C ASP A 862 -18.11 45.99 3.75
N ARG A 863 -17.99 45.68 5.05
CA ARG A 863 -18.07 44.31 5.56
C ARG A 863 -19.43 43.65 5.30
N LEU A 864 -20.54 44.41 5.37
CA LEU A 864 -21.88 43.84 5.24
C LEU A 864 -22.19 43.45 3.79
N ALA A 865 -21.65 44.21 2.84
CA ALA A 865 -21.67 43.89 1.41
C ALA A 865 -20.61 42.86 0.98
N VAL A 866 -19.84 42.29 1.91
CA VAL A 866 -18.75 41.32 1.62
C VAL A 866 -17.60 41.97 0.82
N ASN A 867 -17.43 43.29 0.94
CA ASN A 867 -16.31 44.03 0.38
C ASN A 867 -15.20 44.18 1.42
N PHE A 868 -14.21 43.29 1.36
CA PHE A 868 -13.09 43.23 2.28
C PHE A 868 -11.81 43.88 1.75
N ILE A 869 -11.92 44.75 0.74
CA ILE A 869 -10.84 45.68 0.37
C ILE A 869 -10.63 46.63 1.55
N LEU A 870 -9.38 47.01 1.82
CA LEU A 870 -9.08 47.95 2.91
C LEU A 870 -9.51 49.37 2.52
N HIS A 871 -10.03 50.11 3.50
CA HIS A 871 -10.24 51.54 3.36
C HIS A 871 -8.88 52.26 3.29
N GLY A 872 -8.82 53.42 2.63
CA GLY A 872 -7.56 54.17 2.46
C GLY A 872 -6.91 54.69 3.74
N ASP A 873 -7.61 54.61 4.88
CA ASP A 873 -7.10 54.97 6.21
C ASP A 873 -6.80 53.72 7.08
N SER A 874 -6.77 52.54 6.47
CA SER A 874 -6.53 51.29 7.17
C SER A 874 -5.11 51.21 7.73
N PRO A 875 -4.92 50.74 8.98
CA PRO A 875 -3.60 50.44 9.51
C PRO A 875 -2.94 49.22 8.85
N ALA A 876 -3.70 48.42 8.11
CA ALA A 876 -3.21 47.22 7.42
C ALA A 876 -2.72 47.50 5.98
N LEU A 877 -2.91 48.73 5.51
CA LEU A 877 -2.41 49.23 4.23
C LEU A 877 -0.88 49.37 4.27
N ASP A 878 -0.16 48.93 3.23
CA ASP A 878 1.31 48.97 3.13
C ASP A 878 2.08 48.37 4.34
N ALA A 879 1.41 47.51 5.12
CA ALA A 879 1.92 47.02 6.41
C ALA A 879 2.49 45.59 6.34
N GLY A 880 2.20 44.85 5.27
CA GLY A 880 2.68 43.49 5.06
C GLY A 880 4.15 43.43 4.63
N ARG A 881 4.76 42.26 4.74
CA ARG A 881 6.16 42.00 4.31
C ARG A 881 6.20 41.53 2.87
N ASP A 882 6.91 42.25 2.03
CA ASP A 882 7.17 41.84 0.64
C ASP A 882 7.93 40.52 0.61
N GLN A 883 7.58 39.67 -0.35
CA GLN A 883 8.17 38.36 -0.58
C GLN A 883 8.43 38.23 -2.08
N ASP A 884 9.50 37.52 -2.45
CA ASP A 884 9.96 37.44 -3.84
C ASP A 884 8.87 37.01 -4.83
N TRP A 885 7.96 36.12 -4.40
CA TRP A 885 6.88 35.65 -5.26
C TRP A 885 5.85 36.73 -5.61
N MET A 886 5.78 37.85 -4.88
CA MET A 886 4.76 38.88 -5.07
C MET A 886 5.01 39.74 -6.30
N GLU A 887 6.25 39.79 -6.78
CA GLU A 887 6.62 40.56 -7.97
C GLU A 887 5.81 40.07 -9.19
N ASN A 888 5.20 41.00 -9.93
CA ASN A 888 4.37 40.70 -11.11
C ASN A 888 3.19 39.75 -10.88
N THR A 889 2.74 39.56 -9.63
CA THR A 889 1.54 38.79 -9.32
C THR A 889 0.34 39.68 -9.05
N GLN A 890 -0.86 39.10 -9.16
CA GLN A 890 -2.11 39.75 -8.82
C GLN A 890 -2.71 39.18 -7.54
N ASP A 891 -3.45 40.02 -6.82
CA ASP A 891 -4.27 39.67 -5.67
C ASP A 891 -5.60 39.00 -6.09
N LEU A 892 -6.50 38.81 -5.13
CA LEU A 892 -7.84 38.26 -5.41
C LEU A 892 -8.72 39.18 -6.27
N GLY A 893 -8.48 40.49 -6.24
CA GLY A 893 -9.18 41.50 -7.02
C GLY A 893 -8.61 41.76 -8.42
N MET A 894 -7.61 40.96 -8.85
CA MET A 894 -6.87 41.13 -10.11
C MET A 894 -5.99 42.40 -10.17
N THR A 895 -5.69 42.99 -9.02
CA THR A 895 -4.80 44.14 -8.84
C THR A 895 -3.37 43.65 -8.63
N PRO A 896 -2.33 44.30 -9.19
CA PRO A 896 -0.93 44.03 -8.84
C PRO A 896 -0.73 43.94 -7.33
N ARG A 897 0.00 42.92 -6.88
CA ARG A 897 0.10 42.59 -5.44
C ARG A 897 0.94 43.58 -4.63
N ILE A 898 1.66 44.48 -5.29
CA ILE A 898 2.36 45.60 -4.65
C ILE A 898 2.01 46.84 -5.49
N GLN A 899 1.19 47.73 -4.93
CA GLN A 899 0.81 49.00 -5.56
C GLN A 899 1.47 50.20 -4.88
N GLY A 900 1.64 50.12 -3.56
CA GLY A 900 2.21 51.17 -2.73
C GLY A 900 3.71 50.98 -2.50
N ARG A 901 4.13 51.25 -1.27
CA ARG A 901 5.53 51.07 -0.85
C ARG A 901 5.81 49.62 -0.45
N ARG A 902 4.79 48.90 0.05
CA ARG A 902 4.84 47.50 0.50
C ARG A 902 3.49 46.84 0.27
N VAL A 903 3.44 45.51 0.31
CA VAL A 903 2.18 44.76 0.20
C VAL A 903 1.19 45.07 1.34
N ASP A 904 -0.10 45.16 1.03
CA ASP A 904 -1.17 45.20 2.03
C ASP A 904 -1.29 43.85 2.75
N MET A 905 -1.75 43.85 4.01
CA MET A 905 -2.16 42.59 4.64
C MET A 905 -3.52 42.13 4.09
N GLY A 906 -3.70 40.82 3.90
CA GLY A 906 -4.97 40.21 3.49
C GLY A 906 -5.04 39.83 2.01
N ALA A 907 -6.20 39.37 1.56
CA ALA A 907 -6.41 38.83 0.21
C ALA A 907 -6.39 39.86 -0.92
N TYR A 908 -6.54 41.14 -0.58
CA TYR A 908 -6.64 42.25 -1.51
C TYR A 908 -5.48 43.22 -1.34
N GLU A 909 -5.12 43.89 -2.43
CA GLU A 909 -4.28 45.08 -2.48
C GLU A 909 -5.17 46.28 -2.84
N THR A 910 -5.01 47.37 -2.12
CA THR A 910 -5.84 48.56 -2.26
C THR A 910 -5.19 49.53 -3.25
N ILE A 911 -5.95 49.95 -4.26
CA ILE A 911 -5.46 50.96 -5.20
C ILE A 911 -5.47 52.33 -4.50
N ILE A 912 -4.28 52.86 -4.20
CA ILE A 912 -4.12 54.20 -3.66
C ILE A 912 -4.02 55.18 -4.83
N ILE A 913 -5.08 55.95 -5.10
CA ILE A 913 -4.99 57.10 -5.99
C ILE A 913 -4.28 58.22 -5.21
N PRO A 914 -3.13 58.76 -5.67
CA PRO A 914 -2.44 59.84 -4.97
C PRO A 914 -3.39 61.02 -4.76
N LYS A 915 -3.60 61.43 -3.51
CA LYS A 915 -4.32 62.68 -3.21
C LYS A 915 -3.49 63.83 -3.78
N GLY A 916 -3.97 64.47 -4.85
CA GLY A 916 -3.33 65.65 -5.41
C GLY A 916 -3.22 66.77 -4.37
N THR A 917 -2.07 67.43 -4.33
CA THR A 917 -1.83 68.59 -3.46
C THR A 917 -2.67 69.76 -3.96
N VAL A 918 -3.67 70.21 -3.18
CA VAL A 918 -4.29 71.52 -3.39
C VAL A 918 -3.44 72.56 -2.66
N ILE A 919 -2.63 73.31 -3.42
CA ILE A 919 -1.97 74.50 -2.90
C ILE A 919 -2.95 75.67 -3.03
N ILE A 920 -3.56 76.10 -1.93
CA ILE A 920 -4.25 77.38 -1.87
C ILE A 920 -3.18 78.44 -1.60
N VAL A 921 -2.73 79.13 -2.65
CA VAL A 921 -1.95 80.36 -2.49
C VAL A 921 -2.93 81.46 -2.11
N ARG A 922 -2.76 82.04 -0.92
CA ARG A 922 -3.44 83.27 -0.53
C ARG A 922 -2.74 84.48 -1.10
#